data_AF-A0A7X8QW20-F1
#
_entry.id   AF-A0A7X8QW20-F1
#
_cell.length_a   1.000
_cell.length_b   1.000
_cell.length_c   1.000
_cell.angle_alpha   90.00
_cell.angle_beta   90.00
_cell.angle_gamma   90.00
#
_symmetry.space_group_name_H-M   'P 1'
#
loop_
_entity.id
_entity.type
_entity.pdbx_description
1 polymer ?
#
loop_
_entity_poly.entity_id
_entity_poly.type
_entity_poly.pdbx_seq_one_letter_code
_entity_poly.pdbx_strand_id
1 'polypeptide(L)'
;MLVKKKGWGKFLAIALIFTFLFQCVGMIVPEPANAASTELTITKYAGDGKTIIDQLTVDYHWLMDSDNIPVLGDGTTRYYHQGPVFIDEPADDPVELERLRWNEEEDRNWDTKDMGAVKGNNLKDLCNLVGGMVESDEVQIKATDGFNKKFAYKNVYNYDPDREGPMVVCWYKDGLYPDTGYTDGMRLVWFAAASSKVGPTDVAGLPSGDYHVFGNWEWREAADPEYWYYYSGIYPTTTGLSVQNVASINIYSNETVLTPPDLTADTEDNQIGQAVDITFTDDEDWRTAISRIRVNGREIDGENYSLSPGKISIVADVFDQAGEYNIAVIAEGYSMVTVTQSMASGPVAAFTVDKTSGPAPLTVQFTDESTENPTSWAWDFDNDGVVDSTEQNPSYEYTAVGTYTVKLTVSNDLGSDEEIKEDYITVTDPAPKTWYVDDSGGADFSQIQDAVTAAKAGDTIIVKDGTYTENITVDKSLVIRSENGAGQTLVQAAATNLDVFKVTTENVTIDGFTISGSTSKTGILLTRVTGQPSGNCTVTNNLCTNNNEGISILSSNNTIDNNTCTLSGSYGINLNNTTSNTVTGNTCSNINGSYAYAIYLADNADNNTVSGNTADSNSMGIRVKAADNNTITANTLSNNTVGIELATKPVGNVFYLNNFINNGTQVNEGFNGNTENSWNSSTVISYTYKGTQYNNQLGNYWSNYTGADIDGDGIGDTPYTTIASYMDNYPLMGSWQDGVITPPPVAVSGVSISEGNQELEIGQTIQLTAVVEPEDATNKNVSWSS
;
A
#
# COMPACT_ATOMS: atom_id res chain seq x y z
N MET A 1 -58.18 3.55 18.53
CA MET A 1 -57.84 4.55 17.50
C MET A 1 -56.88 3.90 16.53
N LEU A 2 -57.29 3.93 15.25
CA LEU A 2 -56.58 3.69 13.98
C LEU A 2 -55.32 2.76 13.99
N VAL A 3 -55.39 1.50 13.49
CA VAL A 3 -55.42 1.05 12.06
C VAL A 3 -53.99 1.11 11.47
N LYS A 4 -53.28 0.06 11.00
CA LYS A 4 -53.56 -1.25 10.36
C LYS A 4 -52.39 -2.23 10.67
N LYS A 5 -52.57 -3.43 11.23
CA LYS A 5 -52.90 -4.75 10.61
C LYS A 5 -51.90 -5.20 9.53
N LYS A 6 -51.04 -6.19 9.83
CA LYS A 6 -51.20 -7.67 9.68
C LYS A 6 -50.96 -8.11 8.22
N GLY A 7 -50.20 -9.16 7.89
CA GLY A 7 -49.58 -10.23 8.67
C GLY A 7 -49.48 -11.50 7.79
N TRP A 8 -48.30 -12.10 7.79
CA TRP A 8 -47.92 -13.53 7.68
C TRP A 8 -48.76 -14.55 6.89
N GLY A 9 -48.05 -15.44 6.16
CA GLY A 9 -48.53 -16.78 5.80
C GLY A 9 -47.59 -17.58 4.88
N LYS A 10 -47.01 -18.67 5.42
CA LYS A 10 -46.07 -19.66 4.83
C LYS A 10 -46.71 -20.58 3.77
N PHE A 11 -45.94 -21.17 2.84
CA PHE A 11 -45.69 -22.63 2.68
C PHE A 11 -45.02 -23.05 1.34
N LEU A 12 -44.09 -24.02 1.46
CA LEU A 12 -43.48 -25.03 0.55
C LEU A 12 -43.70 -25.04 -1.01
N ALA A 13 -42.56 -25.03 -1.72
CA ALA A 13 -41.94 -26.08 -2.57
C ALA A 13 -42.55 -26.60 -3.91
N ILE A 14 -41.63 -26.71 -4.90
CA ILE A 14 -41.53 -27.59 -6.10
C ILE A 14 -41.96 -27.03 -7.49
N ALA A 15 -40.92 -26.67 -8.26
CA ALA A 15 -40.55 -27.02 -9.65
C ALA A 15 -41.41 -26.72 -10.90
N LEU A 16 -40.65 -26.33 -11.94
CA LEU A 16 -40.79 -26.49 -13.41
C LEU A 16 -41.22 -25.29 -14.29
N ILE A 17 -40.21 -24.81 -15.03
CA ILE A 17 -40.15 -24.54 -16.49
C ILE A 17 -40.58 -23.17 -17.04
N PHE A 18 -39.55 -22.47 -17.55
CA PHE A 18 -39.43 -21.60 -18.73
C PHE A 18 -40.69 -20.95 -19.34
N THR A 19 -40.70 -19.61 -19.32
CA THR A 19 -40.84 -18.79 -20.56
C THR A 19 -40.52 -17.32 -20.22
N PHE A 20 -39.41 -16.80 -20.78
CA PHE A 20 -39.08 -15.38 -20.71
C PHE A 20 -40.00 -14.61 -21.65
N LEU A 21 -40.82 -13.71 -21.08
CA LEU A 21 -41.66 -12.77 -21.80
C LEU A 21 -41.28 -11.36 -21.29
N PHE A 22 -40.41 -10.67 -22.02
CA PHE A 22 -40.11 -9.26 -21.74
C PHE A 22 -41.26 -8.38 -22.26
N GLN A 23 -42.09 -7.87 -21.35
CA GLN A 23 -42.94 -6.71 -21.59
C GLN A 23 -42.27 -5.46 -21.00
N CYS A 24 -41.98 -4.50 -21.88
CA CYS A 24 -41.40 -3.20 -21.59
C CYS A 24 -42.27 -2.35 -20.64
N VAL A 25 -41.67 -1.85 -19.56
CA VAL A 25 -42.12 -0.63 -18.87
C VAL A 25 -41.39 0.55 -19.51
N GLY A 26 -42.15 1.50 -20.05
CA GLY A 26 -41.63 2.67 -20.74
C GLY A 26 -40.82 3.58 -19.82
N MET A 27 -39.50 3.55 -19.99
CA MET A 27 -38.67 4.74 -19.83
C MET A 27 -38.51 5.37 -21.22
N ILE A 28 -38.70 6.68 -21.30
CA ILE A 28 -38.37 7.46 -22.51
C ILE A 28 -36.84 7.46 -22.60
N VAL A 29 -36.30 6.51 -23.36
CA VAL A 29 -34.90 6.47 -23.79
C VAL A 29 -34.81 7.38 -25.03
N PRO A 30 -33.79 8.25 -25.17
CA PRO A 30 -33.57 8.96 -26.43
C PRO A 30 -33.36 7.93 -27.54
N GLU A 31 -34.02 8.11 -28.68
CA GLU A 31 -33.82 7.23 -29.87
C GLU A 31 -32.31 7.11 -30.13
N PRO A 32 -31.79 5.87 -30.31
CA PRO A 32 -30.37 5.71 -30.58
C PRO A 32 -30.06 6.37 -31.93
N ALA A 33 -29.00 7.18 -31.97
CA ALA A 33 -28.33 7.48 -33.22
C ALA A 33 -28.02 6.12 -33.89
N ASN A 34 -28.48 5.91 -35.13
CA ASN A 34 -28.25 4.66 -35.85
C ASN A 34 -26.74 4.38 -35.87
N ALA A 35 -26.30 3.40 -35.09
CA ALA A 35 -24.93 2.95 -35.10
C ALA A 35 -24.61 2.33 -36.46
N ALA A 36 -23.39 2.56 -36.95
CA ALA A 36 -22.89 1.93 -38.17
C ALA A 36 -23.00 0.40 -38.05
N SER A 37 -23.40 -0.28 -39.13
CA SER A 37 -23.43 -1.74 -39.14
C SER A 37 -22.01 -2.31 -39.12
N THR A 38 -21.73 -3.16 -38.14
CA THR A 38 -20.44 -3.87 -37.98
C THR A 38 -20.51 -5.34 -38.35
N GLU A 39 -21.72 -5.88 -38.52
CA GLU A 39 -21.97 -7.28 -38.88
C GLU A 39 -22.90 -7.35 -40.09
N LEU A 40 -22.74 -8.43 -40.87
CA LEU A 40 -23.49 -8.71 -42.08
C LEU A 40 -24.04 -10.14 -42.02
N THR A 41 -25.36 -10.27 -41.97
CA THR A 41 -26.04 -11.57 -42.06
C THR A 41 -26.48 -11.86 -43.49
N ILE A 42 -25.97 -12.93 -44.06
CA ILE A 42 -26.28 -13.40 -45.41
C ILE A 42 -27.18 -14.62 -45.27
N THR A 43 -28.36 -14.61 -45.86
CA THR A 43 -29.36 -15.69 -45.73
C THR A 43 -29.94 -16.05 -47.08
N LYS A 44 -29.95 -17.35 -47.40
CA LYS A 44 -30.69 -17.91 -48.55
C LYS A 44 -31.98 -18.55 -48.06
N TYR A 45 -33.10 -18.09 -48.58
CA TYR A 45 -34.44 -18.60 -48.30
C TYR A 45 -34.93 -19.49 -49.44
N ALA A 46 -35.71 -20.51 -49.08
CA ALA A 46 -36.46 -21.35 -50.00
C ALA A 46 -37.68 -20.63 -50.60
N GLY A 47 -38.39 -21.30 -51.51
CA GLY A 47 -39.55 -20.75 -52.26
C GLY A 47 -40.73 -20.27 -51.43
N ASP A 48 -40.80 -20.61 -50.14
CA ASP A 48 -41.79 -20.09 -49.19
C ASP A 48 -41.41 -18.71 -48.61
N GLY A 49 -40.20 -18.22 -48.89
CA GLY A 49 -39.63 -16.98 -48.40
C GLY A 49 -39.33 -16.95 -46.90
N LYS A 50 -39.34 -18.11 -46.22
CA LYS A 50 -39.18 -18.22 -44.77
C LYS A 50 -38.20 -19.30 -44.34
N THR A 51 -38.20 -20.44 -45.01
CA THR A 51 -37.33 -21.57 -44.68
C THR A 51 -35.90 -21.23 -45.10
N ILE A 52 -34.96 -21.29 -44.15
CA ILE A 52 -33.54 -20.97 -44.38
C ILE A 52 -32.85 -22.20 -44.97
N ILE A 53 -32.26 -22.05 -46.15
CA ILE A 53 -31.42 -23.06 -46.80
C ILE A 53 -30.01 -22.99 -46.25
N ASP A 54 -29.48 -21.77 -46.14
CA ASP A 54 -28.16 -21.49 -45.58
C ASP A 54 -28.12 -20.07 -45.02
N GLN A 55 -27.40 -19.87 -43.92
CA GLN A 55 -27.18 -18.59 -43.29
C GLN A 55 -25.77 -18.48 -42.73
N LEU A 56 -25.19 -17.30 -42.87
CA LEU A 56 -23.89 -16.94 -42.33
C LEU A 56 -23.95 -15.51 -41.78
N THR A 57 -23.39 -15.27 -40.61
CA THR A 57 -23.15 -13.92 -40.09
C THR A 57 -21.66 -13.72 -39.93
N VAL A 58 -21.15 -12.61 -40.48
CA VAL A 58 -19.73 -12.23 -40.41
C VAL A 58 -19.61 -10.78 -39.96
N ASP A 59 -18.57 -10.48 -39.20
CA ASP A 59 -18.21 -9.10 -38.91
C ASP A 59 -17.39 -8.47 -40.06
N TYR A 60 -17.25 -7.15 -40.06
CA TYR A 60 -16.52 -6.46 -41.12
C TYR A 60 -15.00 -6.73 -41.10
N HIS A 61 -14.41 -7.18 -39.98
CA HIS A 61 -13.00 -7.60 -39.97
C HIS A 61 -12.82 -8.92 -40.72
N TRP A 62 -13.76 -9.85 -40.60
CA TRP A 62 -13.78 -11.07 -41.40
C TRP A 62 -13.85 -10.74 -42.90
N LEU A 63 -14.69 -9.76 -43.28
CA LEU A 63 -14.84 -9.27 -44.65
C LEU A 63 -13.60 -8.54 -45.20
N MET A 64 -12.74 -8.02 -44.33
CA MET A 64 -11.47 -7.35 -44.68
C MET A 64 -10.37 -8.32 -45.08
N ASP A 65 -10.46 -9.57 -44.63
CA ASP A 65 -9.44 -10.57 -44.88
C ASP A 65 -9.61 -11.17 -46.29
N SER A 66 -8.64 -10.92 -47.15
CA SER A 66 -8.65 -11.40 -48.54
C SER A 66 -8.54 -12.91 -48.66
N ASP A 67 -8.09 -13.61 -47.62
CA ASP A 67 -8.04 -15.07 -47.59
C ASP A 67 -9.45 -15.67 -47.37
N ASN A 68 -10.36 -14.91 -46.74
CA ASN A 68 -11.75 -15.31 -46.53
C ASN A 68 -12.63 -15.04 -47.76
N ILE A 69 -12.53 -13.84 -48.33
CA ILE A 69 -13.32 -13.41 -49.49
C ILE A 69 -12.59 -12.28 -50.26
N PRO A 70 -12.62 -12.26 -51.61
CA PRO A 70 -11.94 -11.20 -52.37
C PRO A 70 -12.38 -9.79 -51.96
N VAL A 71 -11.40 -8.92 -51.73
CA VAL A 71 -11.61 -7.49 -51.45
C VAL A 71 -11.45 -6.68 -52.74
N LEU A 72 -12.45 -5.88 -53.07
CA LEU A 72 -12.47 -4.94 -54.18
C LEU A 72 -12.24 -3.51 -53.67
N GLY A 73 -11.65 -2.69 -54.54
CA GLY A 73 -11.36 -1.28 -54.28
C GLY A 73 -9.96 -1.07 -53.73
N ASP A 74 -9.30 -0.01 -54.19
CA ASP A 74 -7.95 0.36 -53.80
C ASP A 74 -7.92 1.32 -52.59
N GLY A 75 -9.08 1.85 -52.18
CA GLY A 75 -9.20 2.88 -51.16
C GLY A 75 -8.69 4.25 -51.61
N THR A 76 -8.49 4.47 -52.91
CA THR A 76 -8.09 5.74 -53.53
C THR A 76 -9.02 6.20 -54.63
N THR A 77 -9.56 5.27 -55.41
CA THR A 77 -10.54 5.50 -56.47
C THR A 77 -11.87 5.91 -55.85
N ARG A 78 -12.42 7.04 -56.31
CA ARG A 78 -13.67 7.61 -55.81
C ARG A 78 -14.82 7.31 -56.76
N TYR A 79 -15.91 6.81 -56.18
CA TYR A 79 -17.13 6.44 -56.90
C TYR A 79 -18.24 7.46 -56.61
N TYR A 80 -19.03 7.79 -57.62
CA TYR A 80 -20.07 8.82 -57.54
C TYR A 80 -21.39 8.24 -57.99
N HIS A 81 -22.48 8.52 -57.27
CA HIS A 81 -23.80 8.04 -57.66
C HIS A 81 -24.74 9.18 -58.05
N GLN A 82 -25.13 9.25 -59.32
CA GLN A 82 -26.00 10.31 -59.79
C GLN A 82 -27.46 10.04 -59.38
N GLY A 83 -28.11 11.03 -58.75
CA GLY A 83 -29.52 10.98 -58.44
C GLY A 83 -30.40 11.51 -59.58
N PRO A 84 -31.73 11.36 -59.49
CA PRO A 84 -32.64 11.99 -60.46
C PRO A 84 -32.42 13.50 -60.54
N VAL A 85 -32.52 14.06 -61.75
CA VAL A 85 -32.44 15.50 -61.98
C VAL A 85 -33.81 16.11 -61.68
N PHE A 86 -33.87 16.98 -60.66
CA PHE A 86 -35.05 17.78 -60.35
C PHE A 86 -34.89 19.15 -61.02
N ILE A 87 -35.84 19.52 -61.88
CA ILE A 87 -35.91 20.87 -62.45
C ILE A 87 -36.88 21.68 -61.59
N ASP A 88 -36.47 22.89 -61.19
CA ASP A 88 -37.25 23.79 -60.33
C ASP A 88 -38.43 24.48 -61.05
N GLU A 89 -38.68 24.18 -62.33
CA GLU A 89 -39.86 24.63 -63.08
C GLU A 89 -40.66 23.42 -63.58
N PRO A 90 -42.01 23.46 -63.53
CA PRO A 90 -42.83 22.38 -64.03
C PRO A 90 -42.64 22.27 -65.54
N ALA A 91 -41.99 21.20 -66.02
CA ALA A 91 -42.20 20.80 -67.40
C ALA A 91 -43.69 20.42 -67.52
N ASP A 92 -44.43 21.16 -68.34
CA ASP A 92 -45.86 20.92 -68.57
C ASP A 92 -46.14 19.56 -69.25
N ASP A 93 -45.10 18.80 -69.62
CA ASP A 93 -45.15 17.48 -70.25
C ASP A 93 -44.62 16.36 -69.32
N PRO A 94 -45.49 15.41 -68.90
CA PRO A 94 -45.09 14.23 -68.12
C PRO A 94 -44.02 13.36 -68.79
N VAL A 95 -43.96 13.31 -70.13
CA VAL A 95 -42.96 12.53 -70.88
C VAL A 95 -41.59 13.18 -70.79
N GLU A 96 -41.53 14.51 -70.84
CA GLU A 96 -40.28 15.26 -70.65
C GLU A 96 -39.78 15.12 -69.21
N LEU A 97 -40.69 15.16 -68.24
CA LEU A 97 -40.38 14.99 -66.82
C LEU A 97 -39.88 13.57 -66.49
N GLU A 98 -40.40 12.54 -67.19
CA GLU A 98 -39.88 11.17 -67.12
C GLU A 98 -38.52 11.04 -67.81
N ARG A 99 -38.31 11.66 -68.98
CA ARG A 99 -37.02 11.67 -69.69
C ARG A 99 -35.90 12.33 -68.88
N LEU A 100 -36.18 13.42 -68.18
CA LEU A 100 -35.19 14.15 -67.37
C LEU A 100 -34.75 13.39 -66.11
N ARG A 101 -35.59 12.48 -65.59
CA ARG A 101 -35.21 11.57 -64.49
C ARG A 101 -34.21 10.50 -64.94
N TRP A 102 -34.18 10.22 -66.23
CA TRP A 102 -33.34 9.25 -66.93
C TRP A 102 -32.37 9.99 -67.86
N ASN A 103 -31.55 10.88 -67.28
CA ASN A 103 -30.60 11.69 -68.02
C ASN A 103 -29.49 10.84 -68.66
N GLU A 104 -29.60 10.57 -69.95
CA GLU A 104 -28.65 9.75 -70.73
C GLU A 104 -27.21 10.28 -70.70
N GLU A 105 -27.02 11.59 -70.55
CA GLU A 105 -25.70 12.23 -70.54
C GLU A 105 -25.08 12.26 -69.12
N GLU A 106 -25.87 11.96 -68.09
CA GLU A 106 -25.46 11.97 -66.68
C GLU A 106 -24.69 13.24 -66.21
N ASP A 107 -24.98 14.37 -66.82
CA ASP A 107 -24.15 15.58 -66.77
C ASP A 107 -24.40 16.50 -65.56
N ARG A 108 -25.36 16.18 -64.68
CA ARG A 108 -25.77 17.03 -63.54
C ARG A 108 -25.72 16.31 -62.21
N ASN A 109 -25.47 17.04 -61.12
CA ASN A 109 -25.54 16.62 -59.71
C ASN A 109 -24.58 15.49 -59.22
N TRP A 110 -23.90 14.78 -60.13
CA TRP A 110 -22.99 13.68 -59.82
C TRP A 110 -21.83 14.10 -58.90
N ASP A 111 -21.37 15.33 -59.06
CA ASP A 111 -20.29 16.01 -58.35
C ASP A 111 -20.54 16.22 -56.84
N THR A 112 -21.80 16.16 -56.42
CA THR A 112 -22.21 16.30 -55.01
C THR A 112 -22.54 14.96 -54.35
N LYS A 113 -22.34 13.84 -55.06
CA LYS A 113 -22.76 12.49 -54.67
C LYS A 113 -21.60 11.51 -54.61
N ASP A 114 -20.52 11.97 -54.02
CA ASP A 114 -19.32 11.19 -53.72
C ASP A 114 -19.61 10.11 -52.66
N MET A 115 -19.43 8.85 -53.04
CA MET A 115 -19.50 7.70 -52.13
C MET A 115 -18.17 7.47 -51.40
N GLY A 116 -17.13 8.23 -51.74
CA GLY A 116 -15.80 8.23 -51.15
C GLY A 116 -14.84 7.26 -51.84
N ALA A 117 -13.60 7.22 -51.35
CA ALA A 117 -12.63 6.22 -51.73
C ALA A 117 -12.85 4.95 -50.90
N VAL A 118 -13.39 3.91 -51.52
CA VAL A 118 -14.00 2.77 -50.81
C VAL A 118 -13.28 1.45 -51.03
N LYS A 119 -13.46 0.53 -50.08
CA LYS A 119 -13.14 -0.91 -50.22
C LYS A 119 -14.30 -1.74 -49.71
N GLY A 120 -14.48 -2.92 -50.26
CA GLY A 120 -15.58 -3.82 -49.90
C GLY A 120 -15.51 -5.17 -50.60
N ASN A 121 -16.57 -5.95 -50.48
CA ASN A 121 -16.65 -7.27 -51.11
C ASN A 121 -17.78 -7.29 -52.14
N ASN A 122 -17.56 -8.03 -53.22
CA ASN A 122 -18.54 -8.19 -54.30
C ASN A 122 -19.81 -8.88 -53.76
N LEU A 123 -20.97 -8.32 -54.04
CA LEU A 123 -22.26 -8.90 -53.67
C LEU A 123 -22.42 -10.32 -54.22
N LYS A 124 -21.88 -10.60 -55.41
CA LYS A 124 -21.84 -11.94 -55.99
C LYS A 124 -21.12 -12.93 -55.08
N ASP A 125 -19.93 -12.56 -54.60
CA ASP A 125 -19.10 -13.42 -53.77
C ASP A 125 -19.72 -13.60 -52.38
N LEU A 126 -20.35 -12.53 -51.84
CA LEU A 126 -21.15 -12.61 -50.61
C LEU A 126 -22.33 -13.57 -50.76
N CYS A 127 -23.07 -13.52 -51.87
CA CYS A 127 -24.14 -14.47 -52.14
C CYS A 127 -23.60 -15.92 -52.23
N ASN A 128 -22.43 -16.13 -52.83
CA ASN A 128 -21.83 -17.46 -52.98
C ASN A 128 -21.50 -18.12 -51.63
N LEU A 129 -21.26 -17.36 -50.55
CA LEU A 129 -21.02 -17.91 -49.22
C LEU A 129 -22.18 -18.79 -48.72
N VAL A 130 -23.41 -18.49 -49.15
CA VAL A 130 -24.63 -19.22 -48.78
C VAL A 130 -25.24 -20.02 -49.93
N GLY A 131 -24.40 -20.48 -50.87
CA GLY A 131 -24.81 -21.30 -52.01
C GLY A 131 -25.21 -20.51 -53.26
N GLY A 132 -25.03 -19.19 -53.27
CA GLY A 132 -25.23 -18.34 -54.45
C GLY A 132 -26.68 -18.18 -54.87
N MET A 133 -26.85 -17.48 -55.99
CA MET A 133 -28.14 -17.28 -56.65
C MET A 133 -28.25 -18.12 -57.92
N VAL A 134 -29.46 -18.50 -58.32
CA VAL A 134 -29.78 -18.99 -59.68
C VAL A 134 -30.61 -17.96 -60.45
N GLU A 135 -30.77 -18.13 -61.77
CA GLU A 135 -31.41 -17.13 -62.66
C GLU A 135 -32.81 -16.67 -62.23
N SER A 136 -33.56 -17.51 -61.51
CA SER A 136 -34.89 -17.17 -61.00
C SER A 136 -34.92 -16.46 -59.65
N ASP A 137 -33.77 -16.28 -59.01
CA ASP A 137 -33.67 -15.74 -57.65
C ASP A 137 -33.63 -14.21 -57.66
N GLU A 138 -34.12 -13.64 -56.56
CA GLU A 138 -33.94 -12.23 -56.21
C GLU A 138 -33.04 -12.11 -54.98
N VAL A 139 -32.26 -11.04 -54.87
CA VAL A 139 -31.57 -10.68 -53.62
C VAL A 139 -32.08 -9.36 -53.08
N GLN A 140 -32.29 -9.29 -51.77
CA GLN A 140 -32.65 -8.09 -51.04
C GLN A 140 -31.48 -7.65 -50.15
N ILE A 141 -31.02 -6.42 -50.33
CA ILE A 141 -30.07 -5.76 -49.45
C ILE A 141 -30.85 -4.91 -48.46
N LYS A 142 -30.62 -5.10 -47.16
CA LYS A 142 -31.40 -4.46 -46.11
C LYS A 142 -30.51 -3.83 -45.05
N ALA A 143 -30.85 -2.59 -44.71
CA ALA A 143 -30.20 -1.76 -43.71
C ALA A 143 -30.74 -2.00 -42.30
N THR A 144 -29.98 -1.56 -41.29
CA THR A 144 -30.40 -1.59 -39.88
C THR A 144 -31.67 -0.78 -39.60
N ASP A 145 -31.93 0.28 -40.36
CA ASP A 145 -33.13 1.13 -40.24
C ASP A 145 -34.38 0.56 -40.95
N GLY A 146 -34.25 -0.63 -41.56
CA GLY A 146 -35.31 -1.30 -42.28
C GLY A 146 -35.43 -0.92 -43.76
N PHE A 147 -34.69 0.10 -44.23
CA PHE A 147 -34.60 0.40 -45.66
C PHE A 147 -34.03 -0.82 -46.40
N ASN A 148 -34.62 -1.17 -47.54
CA ASN A 148 -34.16 -2.31 -48.32
C ASN A 148 -34.41 -2.11 -49.81
N LYS A 149 -33.64 -2.83 -50.63
CA LYS A 149 -33.76 -2.85 -52.08
C LYS A 149 -33.58 -4.27 -52.61
N LYS A 150 -34.35 -4.59 -53.66
CA LYS A 150 -34.31 -5.88 -54.36
C LYS A 150 -33.60 -5.75 -55.70
N PHE A 151 -32.91 -6.82 -56.09
CA PHE A 151 -32.16 -6.94 -57.32
C PHE A 151 -32.34 -8.34 -57.91
N ALA A 152 -32.49 -8.42 -59.23
CA ALA A 152 -32.52 -9.71 -59.94
C ALA A 152 -31.14 -10.35 -59.99
N TYR A 153 -31.12 -11.67 -60.21
CA TYR A 153 -29.90 -12.43 -60.53
C TYR A 153 -29.01 -11.73 -61.56
N LYS A 154 -29.59 -11.21 -62.66
CA LYS A 154 -28.82 -10.60 -63.75
C LYS A 154 -27.98 -9.40 -63.29
N ASN A 155 -28.46 -8.62 -62.32
CA ASN A 155 -27.76 -7.44 -61.81
C ASN A 155 -26.58 -7.79 -60.90
N VAL A 156 -26.55 -9.02 -60.37
CA VAL A 156 -25.49 -9.49 -59.47
C VAL A 156 -24.49 -10.39 -60.20
N TYR A 157 -24.96 -11.26 -61.09
CA TYR A 157 -24.13 -12.27 -61.76
C TYR A 157 -23.80 -11.95 -63.23
N ASN A 158 -24.63 -11.15 -63.92
CA ASN A 158 -24.51 -10.83 -65.35
C ASN A 158 -24.44 -9.31 -65.61
N TYR A 159 -23.86 -8.55 -64.67
CA TYR A 159 -23.71 -7.11 -64.83
C TYR A 159 -22.77 -6.76 -65.99
N ASP A 160 -22.98 -5.60 -66.62
CA ASP A 160 -22.08 -5.07 -67.64
C ASP A 160 -20.84 -4.44 -66.95
N PRO A 161 -19.63 -5.01 -67.12
CA PRO A 161 -18.43 -4.52 -66.46
C PRO A 161 -17.98 -3.14 -66.96
N ASP A 162 -18.34 -2.76 -68.19
CA ASP A 162 -17.95 -1.48 -68.79
C ASP A 162 -18.96 -0.36 -68.46
N ARG A 163 -20.08 -0.70 -67.81
CA ARG A 163 -21.16 0.25 -67.49
C ARG A 163 -21.44 0.36 -66.00
N GLU A 164 -22.09 -0.64 -65.42
CA GLU A 164 -22.51 -0.61 -64.01
C GLU A 164 -21.45 -1.18 -63.07
N GLY A 165 -20.64 -2.13 -63.57
CA GLY A 165 -19.64 -2.82 -62.76
C GLY A 165 -20.24 -3.66 -61.63
N PRO A 166 -19.40 -4.27 -60.78
CA PRO A 166 -19.90 -5.08 -59.67
C PRO A 166 -20.58 -4.22 -58.61
N MET A 167 -21.61 -4.79 -58.00
CA MET A 167 -22.20 -4.30 -56.77
C MET A 167 -21.32 -4.69 -55.59
N VAL A 168 -20.87 -3.74 -54.80
CA VAL A 168 -19.90 -3.95 -53.70
C VAL A 168 -20.50 -3.46 -52.39
N VAL A 169 -20.48 -4.30 -51.35
CA VAL A 169 -20.80 -3.86 -49.99
C VAL A 169 -19.51 -3.35 -49.36
N CYS A 170 -19.40 -2.02 -49.24
CA CYS A 170 -18.22 -1.32 -48.78
C CYS A 170 -18.23 -1.10 -47.27
N TRP A 171 -17.23 -1.65 -46.58
CA TRP A 171 -16.98 -1.46 -45.16
C TRP A 171 -15.90 -0.40 -44.87
N TYR A 172 -15.24 0.15 -45.90
CA TYR A 172 -14.24 1.20 -45.76
C TYR A 172 -14.59 2.41 -46.62
N LYS A 173 -14.33 3.61 -46.10
CA LYS A 173 -14.45 4.87 -46.83
C LYS A 173 -13.44 5.91 -46.32
N ASP A 174 -12.63 6.46 -47.23
CA ASP A 174 -11.74 7.61 -46.97
C ASP A 174 -10.86 7.47 -45.71
N GLY A 175 -10.36 6.26 -45.44
CA GLY A 175 -9.51 5.98 -44.26
C GLY A 175 -10.26 5.53 -43.00
N LEU A 176 -11.59 5.43 -43.06
CA LEU A 176 -12.45 5.11 -41.91
C LEU A 176 -13.12 3.74 -42.06
N TYR A 177 -13.40 3.10 -40.92
CA TYR A 177 -14.13 1.83 -40.80
C TYR A 177 -15.41 2.03 -39.95
N PRO A 178 -16.34 1.07 -39.91
CA PRO A 178 -17.64 1.24 -39.26
C PRO A 178 -17.54 1.58 -37.77
N ASP A 179 -16.52 1.05 -37.07
CA ASP A 179 -16.26 1.29 -35.65
C ASP A 179 -15.44 2.56 -35.35
N THR A 180 -14.75 3.09 -36.35
CA THR A 180 -13.74 4.16 -36.23
C THR A 180 -14.11 5.46 -36.94
N GLY A 181 -15.36 5.56 -37.43
CA GLY A 181 -15.94 6.83 -37.89
C GLY A 181 -16.61 6.80 -39.26
N TYR A 182 -16.74 5.65 -39.92
CA TYR A 182 -17.56 5.53 -41.12
C TYR A 182 -19.05 5.51 -40.74
N THR A 183 -19.62 6.70 -40.51
CA THR A 183 -20.97 6.88 -39.93
C THR A 183 -22.12 6.42 -40.80
N ASP A 184 -21.89 6.20 -42.10
CA ASP A 184 -22.89 5.62 -43.01
C ASP A 184 -22.95 4.07 -42.89
N GLY A 185 -22.05 3.47 -42.11
CA GLY A 185 -21.90 2.03 -41.95
C GLY A 185 -21.53 1.31 -43.25
N MET A 186 -21.65 -0.02 -43.26
CA MET A 186 -21.45 -0.76 -44.50
C MET A 186 -22.45 -0.30 -45.56
N ARG A 187 -21.98 -0.02 -46.78
CA ARG A 187 -22.79 0.63 -47.81
C ARG A 187 -22.65 -0.05 -49.17
N LEU A 188 -23.76 -0.24 -49.86
CA LEU A 188 -23.79 -0.78 -51.22
C LEU A 188 -23.35 0.28 -52.24
N VAL A 189 -22.29 0.02 -52.99
CA VAL A 189 -21.71 0.92 -54.01
C VAL A 189 -21.53 0.17 -55.32
N TRP A 190 -21.76 0.83 -56.46
CA TRP A 190 -21.50 0.26 -57.78
C TRP A 190 -20.12 0.68 -58.25
N PHE A 191 -19.29 -0.29 -58.60
CA PHE A 191 -17.93 -0.02 -59.09
C PHE A 191 -17.93 0.15 -60.61
N ALA A 192 -18.68 1.14 -61.09
CA ALA A 192 -18.82 1.48 -62.50
C ALA A 192 -17.48 1.83 -63.15
N ALA A 193 -17.36 1.62 -64.47
CA ALA A 193 -16.19 2.04 -65.22
C ALA A 193 -16.07 3.58 -65.28
N ALA A 194 -14.86 4.10 -65.47
CA ALA A 194 -14.66 5.53 -65.61
C ALA A 194 -15.24 6.03 -66.94
N SER A 195 -16.07 7.08 -66.89
CA SER A 195 -16.58 7.78 -68.07
C SER A 195 -16.17 9.25 -68.04
N SER A 196 -15.93 9.82 -69.22
CA SER A 196 -15.51 11.22 -69.31
C SER A 196 -16.66 12.14 -68.94
N LYS A 197 -16.48 12.95 -67.89
CA LYS A 197 -17.45 13.95 -67.45
C LYS A 197 -16.88 15.36 -67.62
N VAL A 198 -17.74 16.26 -68.08
CA VAL A 198 -17.45 17.70 -68.05
C VAL A 198 -17.64 18.16 -66.60
N GLY A 199 -16.61 18.78 -66.02
CA GLY A 199 -16.65 19.26 -64.64
C GLY A 199 -17.72 20.36 -64.47
N PRO A 200 -18.52 20.34 -63.38
CA PRO A 200 -19.49 21.39 -63.11
C PRO A 200 -18.78 22.72 -62.87
N THR A 201 -19.27 23.80 -63.49
CA THR A 201 -18.68 25.14 -63.35
C THR A 201 -18.88 25.77 -61.96
N ASP A 202 -19.62 25.09 -61.08
CA ASP A 202 -20.25 25.67 -59.91
C ASP A 202 -19.68 25.10 -58.58
N VAL A 203 -18.92 24.00 -58.66
CA VAL A 203 -18.29 23.33 -57.50
C VAL A 203 -16.77 23.46 -57.60
N ALA A 204 -16.18 24.17 -56.64
CA ALA A 204 -14.74 24.46 -56.64
C ALA A 204 -13.92 23.16 -56.43
N GLY A 205 -13.14 22.77 -57.45
CA GLY A 205 -12.06 21.77 -57.31
C GLY A 205 -12.19 20.46 -58.09
N LEU A 206 -13.28 20.21 -58.81
CA LEU A 206 -13.46 19.03 -59.67
C LEU A 206 -13.22 19.38 -61.16
N PRO A 207 -12.07 19.02 -61.78
CA PRO A 207 -11.82 19.29 -63.19
C PRO A 207 -12.63 18.36 -64.12
N SER A 208 -12.82 18.73 -65.39
CA SER A 208 -13.27 17.75 -66.40
C SER A 208 -12.27 16.60 -66.51
N GLY A 209 -12.75 15.36 -66.59
CA GLY A 209 -11.91 14.16 -66.56
C GLY A 209 -12.74 12.88 -66.55
N ASP A 210 -12.08 11.74 -66.40
CA ASP A 210 -12.76 10.44 -66.32
C ASP A 210 -13.13 10.13 -64.86
N TYR A 211 -14.40 9.87 -64.60
CA TYR A 211 -14.96 9.62 -63.27
C TYR A 211 -15.79 8.34 -63.25
N HIS A 212 -15.74 7.61 -62.13
CA HIS A 212 -16.55 6.41 -61.89
C HIS A 212 -17.95 6.79 -61.41
N VAL A 213 -18.79 7.22 -62.35
CA VAL A 213 -20.17 7.66 -62.06
C VAL A 213 -21.14 6.56 -62.42
N PHE A 214 -22.06 6.26 -61.51
CA PHE A 214 -23.19 5.37 -61.74
C PHE A 214 -24.50 6.09 -61.44
N GLY A 215 -25.33 6.32 -62.45
CA GLY A 215 -26.57 7.05 -62.30
C GLY A 215 -27.82 6.27 -62.68
N ASN A 216 -28.94 6.99 -62.64
CA ASN A 216 -30.24 6.43 -62.98
C ASN A 216 -30.28 5.90 -64.42
N TRP A 217 -29.66 6.60 -65.39
CA TRP A 217 -29.66 6.09 -66.77
C TRP A 217 -28.98 4.72 -66.87
N GLU A 218 -27.90 4.53 -66.12
CA GLU A 218 -27.16 3.27 -66.17
C GLU A 218 -28.01 2.15 -65.55
N TRP A 219 -28.71 2.47 -64.45
CA TRP A 219 -29.66 1.55 -63.83
C TRP A 219 -30.85 1.21 -64.73
N ARG A 220 -31.40 2.18 -65.48
CA ARG A 220 -32.52 1.96 -66.41
C ARG A 220 -32.21 0.88 -67.43
N GLU A 221 -30.99 0.92 -67.96
CA GLU A 221 -30.57 0.05 -69.04
C GLU A 221 -30.05 -1.29 -68.51
N ALA A 222 -29.48 -1.31 -67.30
CA ALA A 222 -29.00 -2.54 -66.66
C ALA A 222 -30.14 -3.38 -66.04
N ALA A 223 -31.17 -2.75 -65.48
CA ALA A 223 -32.23 -3.43 -64.74
C ALA A 223 -33.51 -3.61 -65.57
N ASP A 224 -34.28 -4.67 -65.30
CA ASP A 224 -35.62 -4.83 -65.89
C ASP A 224 -36.59 -3.77 -65.31
N PRO A 225 -37.66 -3.40 -66.04
CA PRO A 225 -38.59 -2.35 -65.61
C PRO A 225 -39.19 -2.52 -64.21
N GLU A 226 -39.33 -3.75 -63.72
CA GLU A 226 -39.86 -4.03 -62.38
C GLU A 226 -38.89 -3.66 -61.25
N TYR A 227 -37.58 -3.59 -61.53
CA TYR A 227 -36.55 -3.11 -60.62
C TYR A 227 -36.23 -1.63 -60.86
N TRP A 228 -36.94 -0.97 -61.78
CA TRP A 228 -36.87 0.48 -61.90
C TRP A 228 -37.60 1.10 -60.72
N TYR A 229 -36.91 1.99 -60.03
CA TYR A 229 -37.48 2.70 -58.90
C TYR A 229 -38.03 4.04 -59.39
N TYR A 230 -39.32 4.05 -59.78
CA TYR A 230 -40.02 5.25 -60.24
C TYR A 230 -40.34 6.22 -59.08
N TYR A 231 -40.41 7.51 -59.41
CA TYR A 231 -40.93 8.54 -58.52
C TYR A 231 -42.46 8.58 -58.56
N SER A 232 -43.13 8.06 -57.52
CA SER A 232 -44.49 8.46 -57.15
C SER A 232 -44.70 8.30 -55.63
N GLY A 233 -45.08 9.38 -54.92
CA GLY A 233 -45.30 9.36 -53.47
C GLY A 233 -44.14 9.90 -52.63
N ILE A 234 -43.73 9.16 -51.58
CA ILE A 234 -42.74 9.57 -50.56
C ILE A 234 -41.31 9.31 -51.08
N TYR A 235 -40.44 10.32 -50.94
CA TYR A 235 -39.07 10.38 -51.49
C TYR A 235 -38.17 9.18 -51.09
N PRO A 236 -37.62 8.41 -52.04
CA PRO A 236 -36.28 7.85 -51.85
C PRO A 236 -35.24 8.96 -52.04
N THR A 237 -34.19 8.92 -51.23
CA THR A 237 -33.18 9.98 -51.14
C THR A 237 -32.41 10.17 -52.46
N THR A 238 -31.80 11.34 -52.61
CA THR A 238 -30.95 11.75 -53.75
C THR A 238 -29.72 10.85 -54.05
N THR A 239 -29.56 9.73 -53.33
CA THR A 239 -28.53 8.69 -53.55
C THR A 239 -29.09 7.39 -54.16
N GLY A 240 -30.41 7.35 -54.44
CA GLY A 240 -31.12 6.55 -55.45
C GLY A 240 -31.14 5.01 -55.31
N LEU A 241 -29.97 4.39 -55.20
CA LEU A 241 -29.76 2.94 -55.34
C LEU A 241 -28.91 2.35 -54.21
N SER A 242 -28.07 3.17 -53.58
CA SER A 242 -27.15 2.75 -52.51
C SER A 242 -27.87 2.61 -51.16
N VAL A 243 -27.81 1.41 -50.58
CA VAL A 243 -28.25 1.11 -49.21
C VAL A 243 -27.09 1.39 -48.26
N GLN A 244 -27.30 2.23 -47.24
CA GLN A 244 -26.33 2.48 -46.16
C GLN A 244 -26.69 1.65 -44.92
N ASN A 245 -25.76 1.51 -43.97
CA ASN A 245 -25.92 0.65 -42.79
C ASN A 245 -26.41 -0.77 -43.15
N VAL A 246 -25.91 -1.34 -44.24
CA VAL A 246 -26.23 -2.70 -44.70
C VAL A 246 -25.91 -3.68 -43.59
N ALA A 247 -26.92 -4.43 -43.16
CA ALA A 247 -26.79 -5.44 -42.10
C ALA A 247 -27.28 -6.81 -42.55
N SER A 248 -28.05 -6.90 -43.65
CA SER A 248 -28.51 -8.18 -44.16
C SER A 248 -28.57 -8.25 -45.69
N ILE A 249 -28.25 -9.44 -46.20
CA ILE A 249 -28.37 -9.85 -47.60
C ILE A 249 -29.27 -11.08 -47.63
N ASN A 250 -30.46 -10.95 -48.20
CA ASN A 250 -31.46 -12.01 -48.23
C ASN A 250 -31.67 -12.48 -49.68
N ILE A 251 -31.25 -13.70 -50.00
CA ILE A 251 -31.51 -14.34 -51.30
C ILE A 251 -32.84 -15.08 -51.20
N TYR A 252 -33.78 -14.78 -52.08
CA TYR A 252 -35.06 -15.46 -52.19
C TYR A 252 -35.03 -16.37 -53.40
N SER A 253 -34.90 -17.68 -53.15
CA SER A 253 -34.89 -18.69 -54.19
C SER A 253 -36.24 -19.35 -54.37
N ASN A 254 -36.50 -19.92 -55.55
CA ASN A 254 -37.67 -20.77 -55.81
C ASN A 254 -37.43 -22.26 -55.46
N GLU A 255 -36.28 -22.58 -54.86
CA GLU A 255 -35.93 -23.93 -54.42
C GLU A 255 -36.94 -24.46 -53.39
N THR A 256 -37.38 -25.71 -53.59
CA THR A 256 -38.11 -26.48 -52.58
C THR A 256 -37.14 -27.40 -51.86
N VAL A 257 -37.03 -27.26 -50.54
CA VAL A 257 -36.10 -28.05 -49.72
C VAL A 257 -36.83 -28.98 -48.76
N LEU A 258 -36.19 -30.08 -48.40
CA LEU A 258 -36.63 -31.03 -47.38
C LEU A 258 -36.24 -30.54 -45.97
N THR A 259 -36.94 -31.01 -44.95
CA THR A 259 -36.61 -30.72 -43.54
C THR A 259 -35.60 -31.74 -43.04
N PRO A 260 -34.46 -31.33 -42.47
CA PRO A 260 -33.46 -32.23 -41.91
C PRO A 260 -33.95 -32.85 -40.58
N PRO A 261 -33.32 -33.94 -40.10
CA PRO A 261 -33.51 -34.42 -38.73
C PRO A 261 -33.12 -33.37 -37.69
N ASP A 262 -33.78 -33.39 -36.53
CA ASP A 262 -33.38 -32.57 -35.38
C ASP A 262 -32.02 -33.04 -34.83
N LEU A 263 -31.13 -32.09 -34.55
CA LEU A 263 -29.83 -32.33 -33.93
C LEU A 263 -29.94 -32.28 -32.40
N THR A 264 -29.20 -33.17 -31.73
CA THR A 264 -29.06 -33.21 -30.28
C THR A 264 -27.58 -32.98 -29.93
N ALA A 265 -27.32 -32.02 -29.04
CA ALA A 265 -25.98 -31.72 -28.54
C ALA A 265 -25.42 -32.94 -27.79
N ASP A 266 -24.10 -33.06 -27.78
CA ASP A 266 -23.44 -34.04 -26.94
C ASP A 266 -23.66 -33.68 -25.47
N THR A 267 -23.89 -34.68 -24.63
CA THR A 267 -24.15 -34.52 -23.19
C THR A 267 -23.13 -35.26 -22.33
N GLU A 268 -22.18 -35.97 -22.95
CA GLU A 268 -21.17 -36.77 -22.26
C GLU A 268 -19.78 -36.15 -22.50
N ASP A 269 -18.93 -36.10 -21.47
CA ASP A 269 -17.51 -35.72 -21.56
C ASP A 269 -17.18 -34.41 -22.33
N ASN A 270 -18.07 -33.41 -22.26
CA ASN A 270 -17.92 -32.10 -22.93
C ASN A 270 -16.86 -31.18 -22.28
N GLN A 271 -15.60 -31.62 -22.28
CA GLN A 271 -14.46 -30.86 -21.77
C GLN A 271 -13.65 -30.26 -22.93
N ILE A 272 -13.01 -29.10 -22.71
CA ILE A 272 -12.09 -28.52 -23.69
C ILE A 272 -11.09 -29.59 -24.17
N GLY A 273 -10.91 -29.69 -25.49
CA GLY A 273 -10.01 -30.68 -26.09
C GLY A 273 -10.58 -32.11 -26.16
N GLN A 274 -11.89 -32.29 -26.00
CA GLN A 274 -12.60 -33.53 -26.32
C GLN A 274 -13.36 -33.41 -27.63
N ALA A 275 -13.44 -34.53 -28.37
CA ALA A 275 -14.29 -34.63 -29.54
C ALA A 275 -15.77 -34.59 -29.12
N VAL A 276 -16.62 -34.07 -29.99
CA VAL A 276 -18.07 -33.92 -29.73
C VAL A 276 -18.85 -34.76 -30.72
N ASP A 277 -19.80 -35.54 -30.21
CA ASP A 277 -20.72 -36.36 -30.98
C ASP A 277 -22.12 -35.73 -31.02
N ILE A 278 -22.43 -35.03 -32.11
CA ILE A 278 -23.78 -34.52 -32.37
C ILE A 278 -24.64 -35.65 -32.91
N THR A 279 -25.76 -35.94 -32.24
CA THR A 279 -26.63 -37.08 -32.55
C THR A 279 -27.94 -36.65 -33.21
N PHE A 280 -28.49 -37.51 -34.08
CA PHE A 280 -29.74 -37.26 -34.80
C PHE A 280 -30.43 -38.57 -35.20
N THR A 281 -31.73 -38.51 -35.54
CA THR A 281 -32.45 -39.67 -36.08
C THR A 281 -31.96 -39.96 -37.50
N ASP A 282 -31.44 -41.17 -37.76
CA ASP A 282 -30.75 -41.44 -39.01
C ASP A 282 -31.64 -41.29 -40.26
N ASP A 283 -31.14 -40.48 -41.19
CA ASP A 283 -31.68 -40.27 -42.53
C ASP A 283 -30.49 -40.35 -43.50
N GLU A 284 -30.43 -41.42 -44.28
CA GLU A 284 -29.32 -41.70 -45.19
C GLU A 284 -29.25 -40.68 -46.34
N ASP A 285 -30.40 -40.22 -46.84
CA ASP A 285 -30.47 -39.25 -47.93
C ASP A 285 -29.97 -37.88 -47.44
N TRP A 286 -30.38 -37.45 -46.24
CA TRP A 286 -29.88 -36.21 -45.63
C TRP A 286 -28.39 -36.29 -45.31
N ARG A 287 -27.94 -37.35 -44.63
CA ARG A 287 -26.55 -37.53 -44.20
C ARG A 287 -25.59 -37.52 -45.38
N THR A 288 -25.95 -38.16 -46.49
CA THR A 288 -25.12 -38.19 -47.71
C THR A 288 -25.14 -36.87 -48.48
N ALA A 289 -26.17 -36.04 -48.27
CA ALA A 289 -26.28 -34.70 -48.84
C ALA A 289 -25.57 -33.61 -48.02
N ILE A 290 -25.07 -33.90 -46.80
CA ILE A 290 -24.30 -32.95 -45.99
C ILE A 290 -23.09 -32.47 -46.80
N SER A 291 -23.03 -31.17 -47.03
CA SER A 291 -22.01 -30.53 -47.85
C SER A 291 -21.02 -29.75 -46.99
N ARG A 292 -21.50 -29.12 -45.90
CA ARG A 292 -20.71 -28.20 -45.06
C ARG A 292 -21.18 -28.25 -43.61
N ILE A 293 -20.25 -28.05 -42.69
CA ILE A 293 -20.51 -27.85 -41.26
C ILE A 293 -19.79 -26.56 -40.86
N ARG A 294 -20.49 -25.71 -40.10
CA ARG A 294 -19.91 -24.50 -39.50
C ARG A 294 -19.95 -24.57 -37.99
N VAL A 295 -18.89 -24.12 -37.35
CA VAL A 295 -18.82 -23.93 -35.90
C VAL A 295 -18.57 -22.45 -35.63
N ASN A 296 -19.48 -21.79 -34.91
CA ASN A 296 -19.50 -20.34 -34.68
C ASN A 296 -19.40 -19.53 -35.99
N GLY A 297 -20.08 -20.00 -37.04
CA GLY A 297 -20.08 -19.35 -38.36
C GLY A 297 -18.86 -19.65 -39.23
N ARG A 298 -17.81 -20.31 -38.71
CA ARG A 298 -16.64 -20.71 -39.50
C ARG A 298 -16.82 -22.12 -40.03
N GLU A 299 -16.63 -22.30 -41.34
CA GLU A 299 -16.62 -23.63 -41.96
C GLU A 299 -15.42 -24.44 -41.46
N ILE A 300 -15.69 -25.69 -41.05
CA ILE A 300 -14.64 -26.63 -40.63
C ILE A 300 -14.28 -27.56 -41.78
N ASP A 301 -12.98 -27.85 -41.94
CA ASP A 301 -12.50 -28.76 -42.98
C ASP A 301 -13.11 -30.17 -42.82
N GLY A 302 -13.31 -30.86 -43.95
CA GLY A 302 -13.88 -32.21 -43.98
C GLY A 302 -13.04 -33.27 -43.24
N GLU A 303 -11.80 -32.96 -42.86
CA GLU A 303 -10.97 -33.82 -41.99
C GLU A 303 -11.29 -33.66 -40.50
N ASN A 304 -11.94 -32.55 -40.12
CA ASN A 304 -12.27 -32.21 -38.73
C ASN A 304 -13.63 -32.78 -38.28
N TYR A 305 -14.33 -33.50 -39.16
CA TYR A 305 -15.52 -34.24 -38.78
C TYR A 305 -15.68 -35.54 -39.55
N SER A 306 -16.47 -36.46 -39.01
CA SER A 306 -16.87 -37.69 -39.69
C SER A 306 -18.36 -37.94 -39.55
N LEU A 307 -18.95 -38.50 -40.61
CA LEU A 307 -20.39 -38.79 -40.69
C LEU A 307 -20.62 -40.29 -40.56
N SER A 308 -21.54 -40.68 -39.68
CA SER A 308 -21.97 -42.07 -39.50
C SER A 308 -23.48 -42.13 -39.26
N PRO A 309 -24.12 -43.30 -39.36
CA PRO A 309 -25.56 -43.41 -39.11
C PRO A 309 -25.96 -42.80 -37.76
N GLY A 310 -26.81 -41.77 -37.80
CA GLY A 310 -27.32 -41.03 -36.63
C GLY A 310 -26.32 -40.14 -35.89
N LYS A 311 -25.11 -39.87 -36.43
CA LYS A 311 -24.07 -39.16 -35.71
C LYS A 311 -23.08 -38.37 -36.58
N ILE A 312 -22.76 -37.14 -36.15
CA ILE A 312 -21.67 -36.31 -36.64
C ILE A 312 -20.62 -36.21 -35.53
N SER A 313 -19.42 -36.75 -35.75
CA SER A 313 -18.31 -36.64 -34.81
C SER A 313 -17.38 -35.50 -35.22
N ILE A 314 -17.20 -34.49 -34.39
CA ILE A 314 -16.31 -33.33 -34.62
C ILE A 314 -15.06 -33.48 -33.73
N VAL A 315 -13.87 -33.25 -34.29
CA VAL A 315 -12.61 -33.46 -33.57
C VAL A 315 -12.39 -32.46 -32.44
N ALA A 316 -11.60 -32.86 -31.44
CA ALA A 316 -11.28 -32.10 -30.24
C ALA A 316 -10.73 -30.68 -30.49
N ASP A 317 -9.87 -30.53 -31.49
CA ASP A 317 -9.18 -29.26 -31.78
C ASP A 317 -10.13 -28.13 -32.21
N VAL A 318 -11.39 -28.45 -32.52
CA VAL A 318 -12.43 -27.46 -32.84
C VAL A 318 -12.98 -26.78 -31.56
N PHE A 319 -12.82 -27.42 -30.39
CA PHE A 319 -13.37 -26.99 -29.10
C PHE A 319 -12.23 -26.62 -28.13
N ASP A 320 -11.61 -25.47 -28.38
CA ASP A 320 -10.40 -24.97 -27.71
C ASP A 320 -10.67 -24.06 -26.49
N GLN A 321 -11.92 -23.68 -26.24
CA GLN A 321 -12.35 -22.79 -25.17
C GLN A 321 -13.60 -23.32 -24.46
N ALA A 322 -13.77 -22.96 -23.19
CA ALA A 322 -15.03 -23.21 -22.50
C ALA A 322 -16.10 -22.23 -23.01
N GLY A 323 -17.35 -22.68 -23.07
CA GLY A 323 -18.47 -21.87 -23.54
C GLY A 323 -19.39 -22.59 -24.50
N GLU A 324 -20.25 -21.82 -25.17
CA GLU A 324 -21.23 -22.33 -26.12
C GLU A 324 -20.73 -22.20 -27.57
N TYR A 325 -20.83 -23.29 -28.31
CA TYR A 325 -20.49 -23.40 -29.73
C TYR A 325 -21.78 -23.60 -30.54
N ASN A 326 -22.07 -22.69 -31.48
CA ASN A 326 -23.16 -22.86 -32.43
C ASN A 326 -22.69 -23.68 -33.63
N ILE A 327 -23.25 -24.87 -33.79
CA ILE A 327 -22.92 -25.78 -34.88
C ILE A 327 -24.07 -25.74 -35.90
N ALA A 328 -23.76 -25.37 -37.14
CA ALA A 328 -24.71 -25.34 -38.25
C ALA A 328 -24.35 -26.41 -39.29
N VAL A 329 -25.34 -27.20 -39.71
CA VAL A 329 -25.16 -28.27 -40.71
C VAL A 329 -25.97 -27.92 -41.96
N ILE A 330 -25.29 -27.94 -43.12
CA ILE A 330 -25.85 -27.57 -44.42
C ILE A 330 -25.78 -28.77 -45.36
N ALA A 331 -26.94 -29.20 -45.87
CA ALA A 331 -27.07 -30.33 -46.78
C ALA A 331 -27.80 -29.94 -48.08
N GLU A 332 -27.33 -30.44 -49.22
CA GLU A 332 -27.89 -30.12 -50.53
C GLU A 332 -29.35 -30.60 -50.64
N GLY A 333 -30.26 -29.68 -50.96
CA GLY A 333 -31.70 -29.96 -51.05
C GLY A 333 -32.45 -29.95 -49.71
N TYR A 334 -31.81 -29.57 -48.60
CA TYR A 334 -32.42 -29.47 -47.27
C TYR A 334 -32.33 -28.04 -46.70
N SER A 335 -33.20 -27.73 -45.75
CA SER A 335 -33.05 -26.52 -44.92
C SER A 335 -31.89 -26.66 -43.92
N MET A 336 -31.29 -25.54 -43.52
CA MET A 336 -30.25 -25.51 -42.49
C MET A 336 -30.78 -25.99 -41.13
N VAL A 337 -29.95 -26.72 -40.38
CA VAL A 337 -30.22 -27.08 -38.97
C VAL A 337 -29.05 -26.65 -38.09
N THR A 338 -29.35 -26.26 -36.85
CA THR A 338 -28.33 -25.84 -35.88
C THR A 338 -28.49 -26.54 -34.55
N VAL A 339 -27.40 -26.64 -33.80
CA VAL A 339 -27.35 -27.12 -32.42
C VAL A 339 -26.35 -26.28 -31.63
N THR A 340 -26.61 -26.09 -30.34
CA THR A 340 -25.66 -25.40 -29.44
C THR A 340 -24.98 -26.44 -28.56
N GLN A 341 -23.65 -26.52 -28.63
CA GLN A 341 -22.82 -27.41 -27.84
C GLN A 341 -22.15 -26.62 -26.71
N SER A 342 -22.29 -27.07 -25.47
CA SER A 342 -21.59 -26.48 -24.33
C SER A 342 -20.32 -27.26 -24.03
N MET A 343 -19.20 -26.55 -23.82
CA MET A 343 -17.90 -27.10 -23.41
C MET A 343 -17.47 -26.49 -22.07
N ALA A 344 -16.85 -27.28 -21.19
CA ALA A 344 -16.44 -26.85 -19.85
C ALA A 344 -14.97 -27.19 -19.54
N SER A 345 -14.39 -26.56 -18.51
CA SER A 345 -13.03 -26.85 -18.03
C SER A 345 -12.92 -26.88 -16.50
N GLY A 346 -11.80 -27.37 -15.99
CA GLY A 346 -11.43 -27.22 -14.58
C GLY A 346 -11.32 -25.74 -14.17
N PRO A 347 -11.46 -25.43 -12.86
CA PRO A 347 -11.37 -24.06 -12.39
C PRO A 347 -9.96 -23.49 -12.57
N VAL A 348 -9.85 -22.16 -12.62
CA VAL A 348 -8.56 -21.46 -12.52
C VAL A 348 -8.59 -20.65 -11.24
N ALA A 349 -7.66 -20.92 -10.33
CA ALA A 349 -7.63 -20.32 -9.01
C ALA A 349 -7.17 -18.86 -9.07
N ALA A 350 -7.91 -17.95 -8.44
CA ALA A 350 -7.50 -16.55 -8.29
C ALA A 350 -8.16 -15.93 -7.07
N PHE A 351 -7.46 -14.99 -6.41
CA PHE A 351 -8.03 -14.25 -5.29
C PHE A 351 -7.38 -12.89 -5.05
N THR A 352 -8.10 -12.01 -4.35
CA THR A 352 -7.62 -10.71 -3.85
C THR A 352 -7.92 -10.54 -2.37
N VAL A 353 -7.31 -9.53 -1.75
CA VAL A 353 -7.50 -9.16 -0.34
C VAL A 353 -7.76 -7.67 -0.18
N ASP A 354 -8.44 -7.27 0.90
CA ASP A 354 -8.70 -5.86 1.22
C ASP A 354 -7.44 -5.11 1.67
N LYS A 355 -6.48 -5.81 2.29
CA LYS A 355 -5.19 -5.27 2.74
C LYS A 355 -4.14 -6.35 2.89
N THR A 356 -2.88 -5.96 2.72
CA THR A 356 -1.70 -6.85 2.81
C THR A 356 -0.80 -6.56 4.01
N SER A 357 -1.09 -5.52 4.80
CA SER A 357 -0.32 -5.23 6.01
C SER A 357 -1.08 -4.45 7.08
N GLY A 358 -0.63 -4.60 8.32
CA GLY A 358 -1.14 -3.87 9.48
C GLY A 358 -0.71 -4.49 10.80
N PRO A 359 -0.98 -3.84 11.94
CA PRO A 359 -0.58 -4.35 13.24
C PRO A 359 -1.44 -5.54 13.69
N ALA A 360 -0.88 -6.43 14.51
CA ALA A 360 -1.64 -7.51 15.15
C ALA A 360 -2.67 -6.97 16.19
N PRO A 361 -3.87 -7.57 16.31
CA PRO A 361 -4.44 -8.55 15.38
C PRO A 361 -4.87 -7.89 14.06
N LEU A 362 -4.56 -8.54 12.94
CA LEU A 362 -4.90 -8.08 11.59
C LEU A 362 -5.96 -8.98 10.97
N THR A 363 -7.20 -8.50 10.90
CA THR A 363 -8.31 -9.19 10.20
C THR A 363 -8.28 -8.87 8.71
N VAL A 364 -8.01 -9.82 7.83
CA VAL A 364 -7.99 -9.66 6.36
C VAL A 364 -9.26 -10.27 5.76
N GLN A 365 -9.85 -9.60 4.78
CA GLN A 365 -10.96 -10.12 3.98
C GLN A 365 -10.44 -10.63 2.64
N PHE A 366 -10.70 -11.90 2.35
CA PHE A 366 -10.34 -12.54 1.09
C PHE A 366 -11.54 -12.53 0.13
N THR A 367 -11.26 -12.31 -1.14
CA THR A 367 -12.26 -12.34 -2.22
C THR A 367 -11.79 -13.33 -3.29
N ASP A 368 -12.64 -14.31 -3.58
CA ASP A 368 -12.44 -15.26 -4.68
C ASP A 368 -12.67 -14.59 -6.03
N GLU A 369 -11.72 -14.78 -6.95
CA GLU A 369 -11.77 -14.32 -8.34
C GLU A 369 -11.60 -15.49 -9.33
N SER A 370 -11.71 -16.73 -8.84
CA SER A 370 -11.51 -17.94 -9.64
C SER A 370 -12.54 -18.07 -10.76
N THR A 371 -12.12 -18.57 -11.93
CA THR A 371 -12.98 -18.74 -13.11
C THR A 371 -13.34 -20.21 -13.35
N GLU A 372 -14.17 -20.46 -14.37
CA GLU A 372 -14.61 -21.82 -14.79
C GLU A 372 -15.43 -22.58 -13.72
N ASN A 373 -16.29 -21.84 -13.02
CA ASN A 373 -17.34 -22.35 -12.11
C ASN A 373 -16.81 -23.32 -11.03
N PRO A 374 -15.93 -22.86 -10.12
CA PRO A 374 -15.52 -23.65 -8.96
C PRO A 374 -16.73 -24.01 -8.09
N THR A 375 -16.74 -25.23 -7.54
CA THR A 375 -17.80 -25.72 -6.64
C THR A 375 -17.33 -25.93 -5.21
N SER A 376 -16.01 -25.84 -4.95
CA SER A 376 -15.44 -25.87 -3.61
C SER A 376 -14.15 -25.05 -3.49
N TRP A 377 -13.87 -24.55 -2.28
CA TRP A 377 -12.70 -23.75 -1.92
C TRP A 377 -12.02 -24.37 -0.70
N ALA A 378 -10.68 -24.31 -0.66
CA ALA A 378 -9.87 -24.66 0.48
C ALA A 378 -8.78 -23.58 0.66
N TRP A 379 -8.91 -22.80 1.72
CA TRP A 379 -7.98 -21.75 2.10
C TRP A 379 -7.01 -22.24 3.16
N ASP A 380 -5.74 -21.91 2.98
CA ASP A 380 -4.65 -22.15 3.92
C ASP A 380 -3.89 -20.80 4.04
N PHE A 381 -4.12 -20.10 5.16
CA PHE A 381 -3.75 -18.69 5.32
C PHE A 381 -2.32 -18.48 5.81
N ASP A 382 -1.65 -19.54 6.26
CA ASP A 382 -0.24 -19.53 6.67
C ASP A 382 0.63 -20.59 5.96
N ASN A 383 0.02 -21.35 5.04
CA ASN A 383 0.65 -22.39 4.22
C ASN A 383 1.30 -23.51 5.05
N ASP A 384 0.69 -23.86 6.19
CA ASP A 384 1.16 -24.94 7.06
C ASP A 384 0.71 -26.34 6.59
N GLY A 385 -0.14 -26.39 5.55
CA GLY A 385 -0.71 -27.60 4.97
C GLY A 385 -2.04 -28.02 5.58
N VAL A 386 -2.62 -27.22 6.48
CA VAL A 386 -3.95 -27.38 7.06
C VAL A 386 -4.90 -26.39 6.40
N VAL A 387 -6.12 -26.85 6.09
CA VAL A 387 -7.17 -25.98 5.56
C VAL A 387 -7.83 -25.22 6.72
N ASP A 388 -7.75 -23.90 6.68
CA ASP A 388 -8.34 -22.98 7.65
C ASP A 388 -9.80 -22.66 7.35
N SER A 389 -10.16 -22.54 6.06
CA SER A 389 -11.52 -22.21 5.65
C SER A 389 -11.94 -22.87 4.34
N THR A 390 -13.24 -23.06 4.18
CA THR A 390 -13.88 -23.59 2.95
C THR A 390 -14.95 -22.64 2.40
N GLU A 391 -15.06 -21.44 2.96
CA GLU A 391 -15.94 -20.40 2.44
C GLU A 391 -15.37 -19.80 1.15
N GLN A 392 -16.23 -19.33 0.24
CA GLN A 392 -15.77 -18.67 -0.99
C GLN A 392 -15.03 -17.35 -0.69
N ASN A 393 -15.56 -16.53 0.23
CA ASN A 393 -15.00 -15.21 0.57
C ASN A 393 -14.78 -15.08 2.08
N PRO A 394 -13.79 -15.78 2.66
CA PRO A 394 -13.58 -15.83 4.10
C PRO A 394 -12.95 -14.55 4.66
N SER A 395 -13.14 -14.34 5.95
CA SER A 395 -12.35 -13.38 6.74
C SER A 395 -11.46 -14.14 7.72
N TYR A 396 -10.19 -13.75 7.84
CA TYR A 396 -9.22 -14.41 8.71
C TYR A 396 -8.45 -13.39 9.56
N GLU A 397 -8.23 -13.70 10.84
CA GLU A 397 -7.53 -12.84 11.80
C GLU A 397 -6.14 -13.38 12.13
N TYR A 398 -5.11 -12.66 11.69
CA TYR A 398 -3.74 -12.95 12.07
C TYR A 398 -3.41 -12.29 13.42
N THR A 399 -3.26 -13.10 14.47
CA THR A 399 -3.01 -12.62 15.83
C THR A 399 -1.53 -12.44 16.17
N ALA A 400 -0.63 -13.02 15.38
CA ALA A 400 0.81 -12.97 15.61
C ALA A 400 1.53 -12.10 14.56
N VAL A 401 2.60 -11.45 14.99
CA VAL A 401 3.50 -10.67 14.11
C VAL A 401 4.26 -11.64 13.22
N GLY A 402 4.36 -11.35 11.93
CA GLY A 402 5.01 -12.21 10.97
C GLY A 402 4.64 -11.89 9.53
N THR A 403 5.22 -12.66 8.62
CA THR A 403 4.87 -12.64 7.20
C THR A 403 4.25 -13.99 6.85
N TYR A 404 3.13 -13.98 6.14
CA TYR A 404 2.30 -15.15 5.87
C TYR A 404 2.12 -15.37 4.37
N THR A 405 2.31 -16.61 3.94
CA THR A 405 2.00 -17.09 2.59
C THR A 405 0.57 -17.61 2.59
N VAL A 406 -0.23 -17.21 1.60
CA VAL A 406 -1.63 -17.64 1.47
C VAL A 406 -1.78 -18.55 0.25
N LYS A 407 -2.47 -19.67 0.44
CA LYS A 407 -2.83 -20.61 -0.62
C LYS A 407 -4.35 -20.76 -0.71
N LEU A 408 -4.86 -20.68 -1.93
CA LEU A 408 -6.23 -21.05 -2.28
C LEU A 408 -6.19 -22.25 -3.23
N THR A 409 -6.91 -23.32 -2.91
CA THR A 409 -7.21 -24.41 -3.83
C THR A 409 -8.70 -24.40 -4.16
N VAL A 410 -9.05 -24.39 -5.43
CA VAL A 410 -10.44 -24.50 -5.91
C VAL A 410 -10.63 -25.76 -6.74
N SER A 411 -11.82 -26.35 -6.70
CA SER A 411 -12.14 -27.52 -7.53
C SER A 411 -13.57 -27.51 -8.06
N ASN A 412 -13.78 -28.19 -9.19
CA ASN A 412 -15.08 -28.57 -9.74
C ASN A 412 -15.04 -30.05 -10.18
N ASP A 413 -16.12 -30.56 -10.80
CA ASP A 413 -16.20 -31.97 -11.22
C ASP A 413 -15.17 -32.36 -12.31
N LEU A 414 -14.50 -31.37 -12.93
CA LEU A 414 -13.56 -31.54 -14.04
C LEU A 414 -12.10 -31.42 -13.58
N GLY A 415 -11.83 -30.91 -12.38
CA GLY A 415 -10.47 -30.80 -11.85
C GLY A 415 -10.31 -29.81 -10.70
N SER A 416 -9.05 -29.50 -10.38
CA SER A 416 -8.68 -28.53 -9.34
C SER A 416 -7.49 -27.69 -9.80
N ASP A 417 -7.41 -26.47 -9.28
CA ASP A 417 -6.28 -25.57 -9.47
C ASP A 417 -5.92 -24.89 -8.14
N GLU A 418 -4.69 -24.38 -8.04
CA GLU A 418 -4.19 -23.70 -6.84
C GLU A 418 -3.45 -22.39 -7.17
N GLU A 419 -3.67 -21.39 -6.32
CA GLU A 419 -2.96 -20.11 -6.36
C GLU A 419 -2.24 -19.90 -5.03
N ILE A 420 -0.93 -19.67 -5.08
CA ILE A 420 -0.08 -19.42 -3.91
C ILE A 420 0.53 -18.02 -4.02
N LYS A 421 0.28 -17.18 -3.01
CA LYS A 421 0.92 -15.87 -2.87
C LYS A 421 1.89 -15.90 -1.70
N GLU A 422 3.18 -15.99 -2.02
CA GLU A 422 4.28 -15.99 -1.05
C GLU A 422 4.41 -14.63 -0.35
N ASP A 423 4.69 -14.67 0.96
CA ASP A 423 4.95 -13.48 1.79
C ASP A 423 3.87 -12.38 1.67
N TYR A 424 2.62 -12.78 1.43
CA TYR A 424 1.58 -11.90 0.94
C TYR A 424 0.98 -10.98 2.02
N ILE A 425 0.85 -11.48 3.26
CA ILE A 425 0.33 -10.71 4.39
C ILE A 425 1.45 -10.43 5.38
N THR A 426 1.70 -9.16 5.69
CA THR A 426 2.69 -8.72 6.68
C THR A 426 1.99 -8.15 7.91
N VAL A 427 2.07 -8.86 9.03
CA VAL A 427 1.55 -8.42 10.32
C VAL A 427 2.66 -7.78 11.13
N THR A 428 2.50 -6.52 11.51
CA THR A 428 3.50 -5.76 12.28
C THR A 428 3.18 -5.72 13.77
N ASP A 429 4.17 -5.34 14.58
CA ASP A 429 3.94 -5.10 16.00
C ASP A 429 3.01 -3.87 16.15
N PRO A 430 1.99 -3.91 17.05
CA PRO A 430 1.20 -2.73 17.35
C PRO A 430 2.08 -1.53 17.75
N ALA A 431 1.56 -0.31 17.64
CA ALA A 431 2.29 0.85 18.18
C ALA A 431 2.46 0.72 19.72
N PRO A 432 3.54 1.25 20.31
CA PRO A 432 3.67 1.34 21.76
C PRO A 432 2.50 2.11 22.39
N LYS A 433 2.00 1.60 23.51
CA LYS A 433 0.88 2.20 24.25
C LYS A 433 1.39 2.94 25.49
N THR A 434 0.64 3.96 25.90
CA THR A 434 0.76 4.55 27.24
C THR A 434 -0.32 4.00 28.16
N TRP A 435 0.10 3.47 29.31
CA TRP A 435 -0.76 2.98 30.38
C TRP A 435 -0.71 3.93 31.56
N TYR A 436 -1.86 4.18 32.18
CA TYR A 436 -1.98 5.02 33.36
C TYR A 436 -2.25 4.17 34.60
N VAL A 437 -1.54 4.47 35.69
CA VAL A 437 -1.71 3.79 36.99
C VAL A 437 -2.15 4.80 38.04
N ASP A 438 -3.22 4.49 38.78
CA ASP A 438 -3.83 5.36 39.79
C ASP A 438 -4.33 4.51 40.95
N ASP A 439 -3.72 4.67 42.14
CA ASP A 439 -4.03 3.88 43.33
C ASP A 439 -5.50 4.03 43.80
N SER A 440 -6.18 5.10 43.37
CA SER A 440 -7.60 5.35 43.62
C SER A 440 -8.56 4.63 42.64
N GLY A 441 -8.03 3.94 41.61
CA GLY A 441 -8.80 3.18 40.63
C GLY A 441 -9.34 4.00 39.45
N GLY A 442 -8.88 5.24 39.26
CA GLY A 442 -9.28 6.15 38.18
C GLY A 442 -8.46 6.06 36.88
N ALA A 443 -7.77 4.94 36.64
CA ALA A 443 -6.90 4.74 35.48
C ALA A 443 -6.98 3.30 34.93
N ASP A 444 -6.10 2.94 33.98
CA ASP A 444 -6.08 1.60 33.38
C ASP A 444 -5.80 0.51 34.44
N PHE A 445 -4.93 0.81 35.40
CA PHE A 445 -4.57 -0.08 36.50
C PHE A 445 -4.52 0.68 37.84
N SER A 446 -4.72 -0.05 38.94
CA SER A 446 -4.50 0.47 40.30
C SER A 446 -3.14 0.10 40.89
N GLN A 447 -2.43 -0.86 40.27
CA GLN A 447 -1.12 -1.35 40.70
C GLN A 447 -0.12 -1.22 39.56
N ILE A 448 1.13 -0.85 39.89
CA ILE A 448 2.19 -0.70 38.90
C ILE A 448 2.57 -2.06 38.32
N GLN A 449 2.61 -3.11 39.16
CA GLN A 449 2.97 -4.45 38.69
C GLN A 449 1.96 -4.99 37.66
N ASP A 450 0.67 -4.72 37.83
CA ASP A 450 -0.36 -5.15 36.87
C ASP A 450 -0.17 -4.47 35.51
N ALA A 451 0.19 -3.18 35.52
CA ALA A 451 0.53 -2.44 34.30
C ALA A 451 1.77 -3.03 33.61
N VAL A 452 2.82 -3.37 34.36
CA VAL A 452 4.02 -4.04 33.83
C VAL A 452 3.67 -5.41 33.23
N THR A 453 2.80 -6.18 33.87
CA THR A 453 2.36 -7.48 33.37
C THR A 453 1.57 -7.37 32.07
N ALA A 454 0.70 -6.36 31.93
CA ALA A 454 -0.10 -6.14 30.74
C ALA A 454 0.67 -5.47 29.58
N ALA A 455 1.65 -4.63 29.90
CA ALA A 455 2.44 -3.91 28.92
C ALA A 455 3.28 -4.84 28.03
N LYS A 456 3.62 -4.37 26.83
CA LYS A 456 4.60 -4.99 25.94
C LYS A 456 5.87 -4.14 25.84
N ALA A 457 6.93 -4.70 25.26
CA ALA A 457 8.16 -3.95 25.06
C ALA A 457 7.91 -2.65 24.27
N GLY A 458 8.52 -1.55 24.72
CA GLY A 458 8.35 -0.21 24.16
C GLY A 458 7.24 0.62 24.82
N ASP A 459 6.33 0.01 25.58
CA ASP A 459 5.25 0.74 26.24
C ASP A 459 5.75 1.72 27.31
N THR A 460 4.93 2.73 27.59
CA THR A 460 5.13 3.70 28.67
C THR A 460 4.09 3.50 29.75
N ILE A 461 4.50 3.49 31.01
CA ILE A 461 3.65 3.46 32.20
C ILE A 461 3.81 4.81 32.91
N ILE A 462 2.72 5.59 32.95
CA ILE A 462 2.63 6.84 33.70
C ILE A 462 1.89 6.56 35.00
N VAL A 463 2.57 6.79 36.12
CA VAL A 463 2.04 6.55 37.45
C VAL A 463 1.63 7.90 38.04
N LYS A 464 0.35 8.04 38.41
CA LYS A 464 -0.18 9.26 39.00
C LYS A 464 0.34 9.48 40.43
N ASP A 465 0.00 10.63 40.99
CA ASP A 465 0.28 10.97 42.38
C ASP A 465 -0.43 9.99 43.31
N GLY A 466 0.27 9.48 44.32
CA GLY A 466 -0.29 8.45 45.18
C GLY A 466 0.74 7.66 45.97
N THR A 467 0.26 6.66 46.71
CA THR A 467 1.09 5.73 47.48
C THR A 467 0.84 4.29 47.04
N TYR A 468 1.84 3.71 46.39
CA TYR A 468 1.81 2.37 45.83
C TYR A 468 2.61 1.44 46.75
N THR A 469 1.94 0.49 47.41
CA THR A 469 2.59 -0.47 48.32
C THR A 469 2.84 -1.78 47.59
N GLU A 470 3.99 -1.91 46.93
CA GLU A 470 4.31 -3.00 45.99
C GLU A 470 5.81 -3.35 46.00
N ASN A 471 6.14 -4.52 45.45
CA ASN A 471 7.49 -4.87 45.01
C ASN A 471 7.38 -5.26 43.54
N ILE A 472 8.04 -4.53 42.66
CA ILE A 472 7.81 -4.53 41.22
C ILE A 472 8.98 -5.22 40.52
N THR A 473 8.68 -6.23 39.71
CA THR A 473 9.63 -6.85 38.79
C THR A 473 9.36 -6.35 37.38
N VAL A 474 10.38 -5.77 36.74
CA VAL A 474 10.32 -5.22 35.39
C VAL A 474 11.13 -6.14 34.47
N ASP A 475 10.42 -6.90 33.64
CA ASP A 475 10.96 -7.95 32.76
C ASP A 475 10.86 -7.62 31.26
N LYS A 476 10.30 -6.45 30.92
CA LYS A 476 10.16 -5.93 29.55
C LYS A 476 10.79 -4.55 29.41
N SER A 477 11.24 -4.20 28.21
CA SER A 477 11.78 -2.87 27.90
C SER A 477 10.66 -1.84 28.03
N LEU A 478 10.67 -1.02 29.08
CA LEU A 478 9.56 -0.13 29.44
C LEU A 478 10.06 1.23 29.91
N VAL A 479 9.26 2.27 29.69
CA VAL A 479 9.43 3.55 30.39
C VAL A 479 8.41 3.59 31.53
N ILE A 480 8.88 3.62 32.77
CA ILE A 480 8.03 3.73 33.96
C ILE A 480 8.37 5.03 34.66
N ARG A 481 7.41 5.96 34.72
CA ARG A 481 7.65 7.29 35.29
C ARG A 481 6.47 7.82 36.08
N SER A 482 6.79 8.61 37.11
CA SER A 482 5.78 9.44 37.78
C SER A 482 5.26 10.52 36.83
N GLU A 483 3.98 10.88 37.01
CA GLU A 483 3.36 12.01 36.32
C GLU A 483 3.95 13.35 36.78
N ASN A 484 4.11 13.54 38.10
CA ASN A 484 4.49 14.83 38.70
C ASN A 484 5.79 14.77 39.54
N GLY A 485 6.57 13.70 39.38
CA GLY A 485 7.90 13.53 39.95
C GLY A 485 7.93 12.99 41.37
N ALA A 486 9.15 12.83 41.90
CA ALA A 486 9.39 12.00 43.08
C ALA A 486 8.64 12.46 44.33
N GLY A 487 8.41 13.76 44.49
CA GLY A 487 7.70 14.30 45.63
C GLY A 487 6.21 13.92 45.72
N GLN A 488 5.61 13.46 44.63
CA GLN A 488 4.17 13.17 44.56
C GLN A 488 3.82 11.68 44.44
N THR A 489 4.77 10.86 44.00
CA THR A 489 4.54 9.42 43.79
C THR A 489 5.46 8.60 44.69
N LEU A 490 4.89 8.02 45.74
CA LEU A 490 5.59 7.12 46.67
C LEU A 490 5.36 5.66 46.25
N VAL A 491 6.46 4.94 46.02
CA VAL A 491 6.48 3.47 45.89
C VAL A 491 7.14 2.88 47.13
N GLN A 492 6.30 2.24 47.94
CA GLN A 492 6.64 1.69 49.24
C GLN A 492 6.74 0.17 49.14
N ALA A 493 7.85 -0.43 49.62
CA ALA A 493 8.02 -1.88 49.64
C ALA A 493 6.85 -2.55 50.40
N ALA A 494 6.15 -3.47 49.75
CA ALA A 494 5.16 -4.32 50.42
C ALA A 494 5.84 -5.36 51.33
N ALA A 495 6.93 -5.93 50.86
CA ALA A 495 7.82 -6.83 51.58
C ALA A 495 9.19 -6.17 51.76
N THR A 496 9.55 -5.89 53.01
CA THR A 496 10.78 -5.15 53.36
C THR A 496 12.07 -5.92 53.08
N ASN A 497 11.96 -7.22 52.78
CA ASN A 497 13.06 -8.13 52.46
C ASN A 497 13.25 -8.40 50.97
N LEU A 498 12.54 -7.66 50.11
CA LEU A 498 12.66 -7.69 48.65
C LEU A 498 13.00 -6.30 48.12
N ASP A 499 13.56 -6.22 46.92
CA ASP A 499 13.81 -4.94 46.24
C ASP A 499 12.49 -4.25 45.88
N VAL A 500 12.43 -2.91 45.89
CA VAL A 500 11.19 -2.20 45.51
C VAL A 500 10.99 -2.26 43.99
N PHE A 501 12.00 -1.89 43.23
CA PHE A 501 12.08 -2.14 41.78
C PHE A 501 13.20 -3.13 41.51
N LYS A 502 12.87 -4.23 40.85
CA LYS A 502 13.82 -5.22 40.35
C LYS A 502 13.73 -5.27 38.83
N VAL A 503 14.74 -4.71 38.16
CA VAL A 503 14.83 -4.70 36.70
C VAL A 503 15.64 -5.91 36.24
N THR A 504 15.02 -6.76 35.41
CA THR A 504 15.58 -8.02 34.92
C THR A 504 15.71 -8.07 33.40
N THR A 505 15.81 -6.92 32.75
CA THR A 505 15.95 -6.76 31.30
C THR A 505 16.66 -5.45 30.96
N GLU A 506 16.85 -5.17 29.68
CA GLU A 506 17.49 -3.96 29.16
C GLU A 506 16.50 -2.87 28.72
N ASN A 507 17.01 -1.66 28.45
CA ASN A 507 16.24 -0.54 27.90
C ASN A 507 15.02 -0.14 28.77
N VAL A 508 15.19 -0.18 30.10
CA VAL A 508 14.17 0.25 31.06
C VAL A 508 14.50 1.64 31.59
N THR A 509 13.49 2.51 31.67
CA THR A 509 13.59 3.80 32.36
C THR A 509 12.76 3.79 33.64
N ILE A 510 13.35 4.15 34.77
CA ILE A 510 12.67 4.40 36.05
C ILE A 510 12.88 5.87 36.42
N ASP A 511 11.82 6.66 36.36
CA ASP A 511 11.90 8.13 36.47
C ASP A 511 10.93 8.73 37.48
N GLY A 512 11.47 9.50 38.43
CA GLY A 512 10.67 10.43 39.24
C GLY A 512 9.87 9.80 40.37
N PHE A 513 10.37 8.78 41.07
CA PHE A 513 9.66 8.17 42.21
C PHE A 513 10.34 8.46 43.54
N THR A 514 9.56 8.62 44.62
CA THR A 514 10.06 8.33 45.97
C THR A 514 9.97 6.83 46.21
N ILE A 515 11.08 6.18 46.58
CA ILE A 515 11.19 4.71 46.70
C ILE A 515 11.66 4.35 48.10
N SER A 516 10.87 3.58 48.85
CA SER A 516 11.12 3.38 50.28
C SER A 516 10.76 2.01 50.89
N GLY A 517 11.37 1.73 52.05
CA GLY A 517 11.07 0.64 53.00
C GLY A 517 11.56 -0.77 52.66
N SER A 518 12.46 -0.91 51.69
CA SER A 518 13.20 -2.15 51.49
C SER A 518 14.34 -2.26 52.52
N THR A 519 14.01 -2.51 53.79
CA THR A 519 14.96 -2.39 54.91
C THR A 519 16.08 -3.43 54.94
N SER A 520 16.01 -4.51 54.15
CA SER A 520 17.10 -5.48 54.02
C SER A 520 17.57 -5.70 52.58
N LYS A 521 17.06 -4.92 51.62
CA LYS A 521 17.34 -5.03 50.18
C LYS A 521 17.42 -3.63 49.55
N THR A 522 17.22 -3.54 48.24
CA THR A 522 17.48 -2.32 47.46
C THR A 522 16.20 -1.56 47.17
N GLY A 523 16.27 -0.23 47.10
CA GLY A 523 15.23 0.56 46.45
C GLY A 523 15.08 0.14 44.98
N ILE A 524 16.13 0.35 44.18
CA ILE A 524 16.17 -0.03 42.77
C ILE A 524 17.35 -0.98 42.51
N LEU A 525 17.06 -2.20 42.05
CA LEU A 525 18.06 -3.18 41.65
C LEU A 525 18.04 -3.38 40.14
N LEU A 526 19.17 -3.10 39.47
CA LEU A 526 19.41 -3.48 38.08
C LEU A 526 20.18 -4.81 38.07
N THR A 527 19.55 -5.88 37.59
CA THR A 527 20.13 -7.22 37.64
C THR A 527 20.86 -7.62 36.36
N ARG A 528 21.91 -8.42 36.51
CA ARG A 528 22.53 -9.12 35.38
C ARG A 528 21.62 -10.24 34.89
N VAL A 529 21.35 -10.25 33.59
CA VAL A 529 20.61 -11.33 32.93
C VAL A 529 21.61 -12.30 32.29
N THR A 530 21.61 -13.56 32.73
CA THR A 530 22.50 -14.58 32.15
C THR A 530 22.11 -14.86 30.70
N GLY A 531 23.06 -14.70 29.77
CA GLY A 531 22.85 -15.01 28.35
C GLY A 531 22.14 -13.94 27.52
N GLN A 532 21.92 -12.74 28.07
CA GLN A 532 21.38 -11.57 27.36
C GLN A 532 22.31 -10.36 27.57
N PRO A 533 22.36 -9.40 26.65
CA PRO A 533 22.94 -8.09 26.95
C PRO A 533 22.11 -7.47 28.09
N SER A 534 22.70 -7.32 29.27
CA SER A 534 22.08 -6.55 30.36
C SER A 534 22.63 -5.14 30.31
N GLY A 535 21.78 -4.14 30.04
CA GLY A 535 22.20 -2.73 30.04
C GLY A 535 21.19 -1.73 29.48
N ASN A 536 21.69 -0.55 29.12
CA ASN A 536 20.91 0.57 28.58
C ASN A 536 19.71 1.02 29.43
N CYS A 537 19.71 0.70 30.72
CA CYS A 537 18.69 1.19 31.63
C CYS A 537 19.04 2.59 32.12
N THR A 538 18.01 3.41 32.31
CA THR A 538 18.11 4.75 32.87
C THR A 538 17.35 4.83 34.18
N VAL A 539 18.03 5.22 35.25
CA VAL A 539 17.41 5.49 36.55
C VAL A 539 17.63 6.96 36.84
N THR A 540 16.55 7.75 36.90
CA THR A 540 16.67 9.20 37.00
C THR A 540 15.62 9.89 37.85
N ASN A 541 15.99 11.03 38.46
CA ASN A 541 15.09 11.88 39.26
C ASN A 541 14.40 11.17 40.43
N ASN A 542 14.93 10.04 40.91
CA ASN A 542 14.31 9.28 42.00
C ASN A 542 14.83 9.74 43.37
N LEU A 543 13.98 9.65 44.39
CA LEU A 543 14.33 9.78 45.80
C LEU A 543 14.30 8.39 46.47
N CYS A 544 15.44 7.74 46.59
CA CYS A 544 15.58 6.47 47.29
C CYS A 544 15.86 6.71 48.78
N THR A 545 14.93 6.34 49.66
CA THR A 545 15.08 6.59 51.10
C THR A 545 14.58 5.45 52.00
N ASN A 546 15.18 5.27 53.18
CA ASN A 546 14.85 4.19 54.13
C ASN A 546 14.93 2.77 53.53
N ASN A 547 15.90 2.53 52.64
CA ASN A 547 16.21 1.20 52.08
C ASN A 547 17.55 0.71 52.65
N ASN A 548 17.89 -0.58 52.57
CA ASN A 548 19.26 -1.01 52.91
C ASN A 548 20.25 -0.52 51.86
N GLU A 549 19.91 -0.61 50.58
CA GLU A 549 20.65 0.00 49.48
C GLU A 549 19.74 0.95 48.71
N GLY A 550 20.21 2.13 48.31
CA GLY A 550 19.40 3.05 47.50
C GLY A 550 19.21 2.51 46.08
N ILE A 551 20.30 2.44 45.33
CA ILE A 551 20.35 1.91 43.96
C ILE A 551 21.51 0.91 43.87
N SER A 552 21.26 -0.28 43.32
CA SER A 552 22.25 -1.34 43.17
C SER A 552 22.32 -1.81 41.73
N ILE A 553 23.52 -1.86 41.16
CA ILE A 553 23.79 -2.02 39.74
C ILE A 553 24.68 -3.24 39.55
N LEU A 554 24.07 -4.31 39.06
CA LEU A 554 24.73 -5.59 38.76
C LEU A 554 24.84 -5.85 37.25
N SER A 555 24.30 -4.95 36.41
CA SER A 555 24.35 -4.96 34.95
C SER A 555 25.23 -3.82 34.42
N SER A 556 25.74 -3.96 33.20
CA SER A 556 26.66 -3.01 32.54
C SER A 556 25.93 -1.98 31.68
N ASN A 557 26.60 -0.91 31.24
CA ASN A 557 26.06 0.08 30.27
C ASN A 557 24.77 0.81 30.72
N ASN A 558 24.64 1.15 32.00
CA ASN A 558 23.47 1.85 32.54
C ASN A 558 23.78 3.31 32.86
N THR A 559 22.75 4.16 32.85
CA THR A 559 22.80 5.57 33.22
C THR A 559 22.04 5.80 34.52
N ILE A 560 22.70 6.33 35.54
CA ILE A 560 22.14 6.65 36.84
C ILE A 560 22.33 8.14 37.04
N ASP A 561 21.26 8.91 36.85
CA ASP A 561 21.37 10.36 36.71
C ASP A 561 20.41 11.13 37.62
N ASN A 562 20.91 12.12 38.34
CA ASN A 562 20.09 13.04 39.15
C ASN A 562 19.18 12.35 40.19
N ASN A 563 19.63 11.25 40.80
CA ASN A 563 18.91 10.59 41.89
C ASN A 563 19.39 11.08 43.26
N THR A 564 18.50 11.06 44.24
CA THR A 564 18.83 11.32 45.65
C THR A 564 18.70 10.03 46.46
N CYS A 565 19.80 9.56 47.03
CA CYS A 565 19.83 8.43 47.96
C CYS A 565 20.10 8.95 49.38
N THR A 566 19.16 8.77 50.31
CA THR A 566 19.33 9.27 51.68
C THR A 566 18.70 8.37 52.74
N LEU A 567 19.26 8.37 53.94
CA LEU A 567 18.77 7.54 55.06
C LEU A 567 18.74 6.04 54.71
N SER A 568 19.62 5.60 53.81
CA SER A 568 19.79 4.17 53.51
C SER A 568 20.76 3.53 54.51
N GLY A 569 20.64 2.20 54.68
CA GLY A 569 21.46 1.44 55.62
C GLY A 569 22.92 1.30 55.15
N SER A 570 23.17 0.49 54.13
CA SER A 570 24.52 0.10 53.71
C SER A 570 25.10 1.05 52.66
N TYR A 571 24.40 1.25 51.53
CA TYR A 571 24.94 1.98 50.37
C TYR A 571 23.91 2.95 49.78
N GLY A 572 24.38 4.12 49.33
CA GLY A 572 23.58 5.02 48.48
C GLY A 572 23.43 4.44 47.08
N ILE A 573 24.55 4.35 46.36
CA ILE A 573 24.66 3.72 45.03
C ILE A 573 25.75 2.65 45.06
N ASN A 574 25.44 1.44 44.62
CA ASN A 574 26.33 0.28 44.61
C ASN A 574 26.52 -0.25 43.19
N LEU A 575 27.77 -0.43 42.76
CA LEU A 575 28.17 -1.03 41.50
C LEU A 575 28.98 -2.28 41.83
N ASN A 576 28.54 -3.44 41.36
CA ASN A 576 29.21 -4.70 41.68
C ASN A 576 29.33 -5.61 40.45
N ASN A 577 30.56 -6.09 40.15
CA ASN A 577 30.86 -6.94 39.00
C ASN A 577 30.25 -6.43 37.67
N THR A 578 30.47 -5.16 37.38
CA THR A 578 29.82 -4.44 36.28
C THR A 578 30.77 -3.48 35.56
N THR A 579 30.47 -3.13 34.31
CA THR A 579 31.32 -2.22 33.52
C THR A 579 30.52 -1.16 32.78
N SER A 580 31.20 -0.08 32.41
CA SER A 580 30.70 0.92 31.44
C SER A 580 29.41 1.62 31.88
N ASN A 581 29.16 1.75 33.18
CA ASN A 581 28.04 2.52 33.69
C ASN A 581 28.43 3.99 33.87
N THR A 582 27.43 4.87 33.76
CA THR A 582 27.55 6.30 34.01
C THR A 582 26.71 6.68 35.22
N VAL A 583 27.35 7.20 36.25
CA VAL A 583 26.72 7.63 37.51
C VAL A 583 26.96 9.14 37.63
N THR A 584 25.93 9.93 37.33
CA THR A 584 26.04 11.38 37.17
C THR A 584 25.05 12.18 38.00
N GLY A 585 25.48 13.31 38.56
CA GLY A 585 24.58 14.27 39.21
C GLY A 585 23.79 13.73 40.42
N ASN A 586 24.15 12.57 40.97
CA ASN A 586 23.41 11.97 42.08
C ASN A 586 23.82 12.58 43.41
N THR A 587 22.90 12.63 44.37
CA THR A 587 23.15 13.06 45.74
C THR A 587 22.99 11.88 46.70
N CYS A 588 24.09 11.42 47.31
CA CYS A 588 24.09 10.41 48.37
C CYS A 588 24.43 11.06 49.71
N SER A 589 23.46 11.15 50.62
CA SER A 589 23.68 11.83 51.90
C SER A 589 23.07 11.13 53.10
N ASN A 590 23.70 11.27 54.25
CA ASN A 590 23.21 10.72 55.53
C ASN A 590 22.93 9.21 55.45
N ILE A 591 23.76 8.44 54.75
CA ILE A 591 23.70 6.97 54.78
C ILE A 591 24.19 6.53 56.17
N ASN A 592 23.41 5.75 56.92
CA ASN A 592 23.52 5.68 58.38
C ASN A 592 23.57 4.26 59.00
N GLY A 593 23.67 3.21 58.18
CA GLY A 593 23.87 1.83 58.65
C GLY A 593 25.33 1.44 58.77
N SER A 594 25.59 0.13 58.94
CA SER A 594 26.91 -0.39 59.35
C SER A 594 28.06 -0.10 58.39
N TYR A 595 27.78 0.06 57.09
CA TYR A 595 28.79 0.44 56.09
C TYR A 595 28.73 1.93 55.80
N ALA A 596 27.55 2.46 55.49
CA ALA A 596 27.31 3.89 55.26
C ALA A 596 28.16 4.51 54.14
N TYR A 597 28.21 3.86 52.97
CA TYR A 597 28.95 4.38 51.80
C TYR A 597 28.01 5.13 50.86
N ALA A 598 28.40 6.31 50.40
CA ALA A 598 27.58 7.07 49.45
C ALA A 598 27.59 6.41 48.06
N ILE A 599 28.77 6.18 47.48
CA ILE A 599 28.95 5.45 46.23
C ILE A 599 29.99 4.34 46.44
N TYR A 600 29.67 3.12 46.02
CA TYR A 600 30.52 1.96 46.19
C TYR A 600 30.77 1.24 44.86
N LEU A 601 32.03 1.17 44.44
CA LEU A 601 32.50 0.41 43.28
C LEU A 601 33.21 -0.83 43.81
N ALA A 602 32.61 -1.99 43.60
CA ALA A 602 32.98 -3.23 44.25
C ALA A 602 33.28 -4.35 43.25
N ASP A 603 34.37 -5.07 43.47
CA ASP A 603 34.65 -6.40 42.94
C ASP A 603 34.41 -6.49 41.41
N ASN A 604 35.41 -6.08 40.61
CA ASN A 604 35.38 -5.96 39.14
C ASN A 604 34.33 -4.97 38.62
N ALA A 605 34.10 -3.88 39.37
CA ALA A 605 33.31 -2.75 38.89
C ALA A 605 34.19 -1.83 38.02
N ASP A 606 34.52 -2.26 36.81
CA ASP A 606 35.59 -1.67 36.00
C ASP A 606 35.08 -0.69 34.93
N ASN A 607 35.90 0.24 34.47
CA ASN A 607 35.58 1.14 33.34
C ASN A 607 34.26 1.94 33.50
N ASN A 608 33.88 2.29 34.73
CA ASN A 608 32.70 3.12 34.99
C ASN A 608 33.09 4.61 35.07
N THR A 609 32.12 5.49 34.78
CA THR A 609 32.26 6.93 34.96
C THR A 609 31.39 7.38 36.12
N VAL A 610 31.99 7.99 37.13
CA VAL A 610 31.32 8.56 38.30
C VAL A 610 31.62 10.04 38.33
N SER A 611 30.65 10.87 37.94
CA SER A 611 30.91 12.31 37.82
C SER A 611 29.80 13.24 38.28
N GLY A 612 30.17 14.43 38.78
CA GLY A 612 29.18 15.43 39.20
C GLY A 612 28.32 15.02 40.40
N ASN A 613 28.66 13.94 41.11
CA ASN A 613 27.85 13.46 42.24
C ASN A 613 28.21 14.19 43.54
N THR A 614 27.24 14.32 44.44
CA THR A 614 27.42 14.86 45.78
C THR A 614 27.36 13.72 46.81
N ALA A 615 28.42 13.52 47.57
CA ALA A 615 28.48 12.60 48.71
C ALA A 615 28.69 13.39 50.00
N ASP A 616 27.63 13.56 50.79
CA ASP A 616 27.66 14.38 52.00
C ASP A 616 27.30 13.63 53.28
N SER A 617 28.07 13.84 54.34
CA SER A 617 27.77 13.34 55.69
C SER A 617 27.64 11.81 55.78
N ASN A 618 28.56 11.07 55.13
CA ASN A 618 28.59 9.61 55.14
C ASN A 618 29.83 9.05 55.86
N SER A 619 29.88 7.73 56.06
CA SER A 619 31.12 7.08 56.52
C SER A 619 32.18 7.16 55.41
N MET A 620 31.82 6.72 54.20
CA MET A 620 32.68 6.86 53.02
C MET A 620 31.94 7.66 51.95
N GLY A 621 32.59 8.66 51.37
CA GLY A 621 32.06 9.37 50.20
C GLY A 621 32.01 8.45 48.99
N ILE A 622 33.18 8.03 48.50
CA ILE A 622 33.31 7.01 47.45
C ILE A 622 34.27 5.91 47.93
N ARG A 623 33.86 4.65 47.83
CA ARG A 623 34.74 3.50 48.07
C ARG A 623 34.99 2.76 46.76
N VAL A 624 36.26 2.53 46.44
CA VAL A 624 36.71 1.76 45.26
C VAL A 624 37.43 0.51 45.77
N LYS A 625 36.83 -0.67 45.56
CA LYS A 625 37.33 -1.94 46.08
C LYS A 625 37.51 -2.96 44.97
N ALA A 626 38.76 -3.31 44.65
CA ALA A 626 39.08 -4.24 43.55
C ALA A 626 38.31 -3.90 42.27
N ALA A 627 38.37 -2.64 41.87
CA ALA A 627 37.63 -2.05 40.75
C ALA A 627 38.56 -1.13 39.98
N ASP A 628 38.69 -1.38 38.68
CA ASP A 628 39.81 -0.90 37.89
C ASP A 628 39.37 0.03 36.76
N ASN A 629 40.26 0.92 36.33
CA ASN A 629 40.06 1.78 35.15
C ASN A 629 38.81 2.68 35.21
N ASN A 630 38.33 3.04 36.40
CA ASN A 630 37.20 3.94 36.55
C ASN A 630 37.63 5.41 36.45
N THR A 631 36.73 6.25 35.94
CA THR A 631 36.90 7.70 35.91
C THR A 631 36.02 8.34 36.98
N ILE A 632 36.62 8.94 38.00
CA ILE A 632 35.94 9.57 39.12
C ILE A 632 36.25 11.07 39.09
N THR A 633 35.31 11.88 38.62
CA THR A 633 35.60 13.30 38.32
C THR A 633 34.49 14.27 38.66
N ALA A 634 34.83 15.52 39.01
CA ALA A 634 33.84 16.56 39.30
C ALA A 634 32.84 16.21 40.43
N ASN A 635 33.16 15.27 41.32
CA ASN A 635 32.30 14.91 42.45
C ASN A 635 32.57 15.83 43.65
N THR A 636 31.54 16.17 44.42
CA THR A 636 31.66 16.88 45.69
C THR A 636 31.55 15.91 46.86
N LEU A 637 32.64 15.76 47.61
CA LEU A 637 32.77 14.84 48.73
C LEU A 637 32.93 15.65 50.01
N SER A 638 31.85 15.82 50.76
CA SER A 638 31.81 16.71 51.93
C SER A 638 31.43 16.02 53.24
N ASN A 639 32.05 16.44 54.33
CA ASN A 639 31.69 16.03 55.70
C ASN A 639 31.66 14.51 55.93
N ASN A 640 32.39 13.72 55.14
CA ASN A 640 32.44 12.28 55.29
C ASN A 640 33.53 11.89 56.31
N THR A 641 33.43 10.70 56.90
CA THR A 641 34.54 10.17 57.71
C THR A 641 35.78 9.98 56.82
N VAL A 642 35.59 9.45 55.61
CA VAL A 642 36.59 9.42 54.55
C VAL A 642 35.99 9.93 53.24
N GLY A 643 36.68 10.81 52.52
CA GLY A 643 36.28 11.27 51.19
C GLY A 643 36.30 10.14 50.17
N ILE A 644 37.49 9.62 49.86
CA ILE A 644 37.67 8.43 49.01
C ILE A 644 38.45 7.33 49.75
N GLU A 645 37.97 6.10 49.70
CA GLU A 645 38.70 4.92 50.16
C GLU A 645 39.06 4.02 48.98
N LEU A 646 40.35 3.67 48.87
CA LEU A 646 40.87 2.67 47.93
C LEU A 646 41.18 1.38 48.69
N ALA A 647 40.49 0.29 48.35
CA ALA A 647 40.58 -0.98 49.07
C ALA A 647 40.95 -2.15 48.14
N THR A 648 41.77 -3.08 48.62
CA THR A 648 42.11 -4.31 47.87
C THR A 648 42.82 -4.07 46.53
N LYS A 649 43.64 -3.01 46.45
CA LYS A 649 44.51 -2.66 45.31
C LYS A 649 43.77 -2.43 43.98
N PRO A 650 42.84 -1.46 43.90
CA PRO A 650 42.23 -1.05 42.63
C PRO A 650 43.26 -0.35 41.75
N VAL A 651 43.29 -0.62 40.44
CA VAL A 651 44.32 -0.13 39.51
C VAL A 651 43.78 0.72 38.36
N GLY A 652 44.61 1.63 37.84
CA GLY A 652 44.32 2.39 36.61
C GLY A 652 43.16 3.38 36.71
N ASN A 653 42.65 3.67 37.92
CA ASN A 653 41.56 4.62 38.13
C ASN A 653 42.08 6.06 38.04
N VAL A 654 41.25 6.97 37.53
CA VAL A 654 41.60 8.39 37.32
C VAL A 654 40.67 9.28 38.15
N PHE A 655 41.27 10.08 39.03
CA PHE A 655 40.59 10.97 39.98
C PHE A 655 40.98 12.43 39.70
N TYR A 656 40.07 13.26 39.20
CA TYR A 656 40.38 14.67 38.91
C TYR A 656 39.13 15.55 39.02
N LEU A 657 39.29 16.84 39.31
CA LEU A 657 38.22 17.83 39.50
C LEU A 657 37.27 17.54 40.66
N ASN A 658 37.59 16.60 41.55
CA ASN A 658 36.75 16.33 42.70
C ASN A 658 36.98 17.38 43.80
N ASN A 659 35.92 17.73 44.53
CA ASN A 659 35.95 18.64 45.66
C ASN A 659 35.96 17.86 46.97
N PHE A 660 37.08 17.87 47.68
CA PHE A 660 37.24 17.23 48.98
C PHE A 660 37.09 18.26 50.11
N ILE A 661 35.93 18.28 50.76
CA ILE A 661 35.55 19.35 51.69
C ILE A 661 35.29 18.80 53.10
N ASN A 662 36.08 19.22 54.09
CA ASN A 662 35.84 18.94 55.51
C ASN A 662 35.64 17.44 55.84
N ASN A 663 36.24 16.52 55.08
CA ASN A 663 36.23 15.10 55.44
C ASN A 663 37.21 14.86 56.60
N GLY A 664 36.92 13.86 57.44
CA GLY A 664 37.83 13.45 58.51
C GLY A 664 39.20 13.01 57.97
N THR A 665 39.16 12.22 56.90
CA THR A 665 40.31 11.86 56.06
C THR A 665 39.94 12.11 54.60
N GLN A 666 40.76 12.82 53.82
CA GLN A 666 40.43 13.07 52.41
C GLN A 666 40.52 11.78 51.57
N VAL A 667 41.63 11.03 51.72
CA VAL A 667 41.87 9.77 51.01
C VAL A 667 42.42 8.73 51.97
N ASN A 668 41.89 7.52 51.95
CA ASN A 668 42.40 6.37 52.70
C ASN A 668 42.80 5.24 51.74
N GLU A 669 44.05 4.79 51.82
CA GLU A 669 44.59 3.68 51.02
C GLU A 669 44.77 2.46 51.92
N GLY A 670 43.84 1.51 51.84
CA GLY A 670 43.81 0.32 52.71
C GLY A 670 44.79 -0.79 52.32
N PHE A 671 45.85 -0.49 51.55
CA PHE A 671 46.79 -1.49 51.03
C PHE A 671 48.20 -0.92 50.85
N ASN A 672 49.18 -1.82 50.77
CA ASN A 672 50.58 -1.49 50.47
C ASN A 672 50.93 -1.84 49.00
N GLY A 673 51.45 -0.87 48.23
CA GLY A 673 52.01 -1.06 46.87
C GLY A 673 51.48 -0.06 45.83
N ASN A 674 52.20 0.08 44.71
CA ASN A 674 51.82 0.92 43.56
C ASN A 674 50.76 0.21 42.71
N THR A 675 49.64 0.88 42.46
CA THR A 675 48.45 0.46 41.70
C THR A 675 48.17 1.31 40.44
N GLU A 676 49.12 2.10 39.95
CA GLU A 676 48.98 2.93 38.74
C GLU A 676 47.75 3.87 38.67
N ASN A 677 47.18 4.29 39.81
CA ASN A 677 46.08 5.27 39.83
C ASN A 677 46.60 6.70 39.56
N SER A 678 45.79 7.54 38.90
CA SER A 678 46.12 8.95 38.62
C SER A 678 45.22 9.90 39.40
N TRP A 679 45.80 10.98 39.95
CA TRP A 679 45.09 12.04 40.66
C TRP A 679 44.98 13.35 39.87
N ASN A 680 45.26 13.29 38.57
CA ASN A 680 45.18 14.41 37.66
C ASN A 680 44.53 13.97 36.33
N SER A 681 43.97 14.92 35.59
CA SER A 681 43.46 14.69 34.25
C SER A 681 44.55 14.18 33.32
N SER A 682 44.21 13.22 32.45
CA SER A 682 45.15 12.70 31.44
C SER A 682 45.38 13.70 30.29
N THR A 683 44.47 14.66 30.12
CA THR A 683 44.49 15.69 29.08
C THR A 683 44.44 17.08 29.68
N VAL A 684 44.79 18.08 28.87
CA VAL A 684 44.63 19.50 29.21
C VAL A 684 43.16 19.88 29.15
N ILE A 685 42.69 20.62 30.16
CA ILE A 685 41.31 21.09 30.32
C ILE A 685 41.30 22.62 30.35
N SER A 686 40.34 23.22 29.65
CA SER A 686 40.09 24.66 29.71
C SER A 686 39.25 25.01 30.94
N TYR A 687 39.64 26.04 31.69
CA TYR A 687 38.92 26.46 32.90
C TYR A 687 38.98 27.97 33.11
N THR A 688 38.09 28.48 33.97
CA THR A 688 38.07 29.88 34.38
C THR A 688 38.47 30.01 35.85
N TYR A 689 39.38 30.92 36.14
CA TYR A 689 39.76 31.30 37.51
C TYR A 689 39.84 32.83 37.62
N LYS A 690 39.15 33.39 38.62
CA LYS A 690 39.04 34.85 38.85
C LYS A 690 38.69 35.66 37.57
N GLY A 691 37.86 35.08 36.69
CA GLY A 691 37.41 35.70 35.45
C GLY A 691 38.36 35.59 34.26
N THR A 692 39.53 34.97 34.43
CA THR A 692 40.50 34.71 33.35
C THR A 692 40.43 33.24 32.93
N GLN A 693 40.56 32.98 31.62
CA GLN A 693 40.56 31.63 31.07
C GLN A 693 41.99 31.07 30.98
N TYR A 694 42.15 29.81 31.41
CA TYR A 694 43.41 29.08 31.43
C TYR A 694 43.24 27.70 30.79
N ASN A 695 44.37 27.05 30.48
CA ASN A 695 44.42 25.68 29.96
C ASN A 695 45.57 24.94 30.64
N ASN A 696 45.28 23.90 31.41
CA ASN A 696 46.30 23.08 32.07
C ASN A 696 45.78 21.65 32.30
N GLN A 697 46.65 20.73 32.71
CA GLN A 697 46.19 19.53 33.41
C GLN A 697 45.63 19.94 34.78
N LEU A 698 44.58 19.26 35.24
CA LEU A 698 43.87 19.62 36.46
C LEU A 698 43.79 18.43 37.41
N GLY A 699 44.05 18.70 38.68
CA GLY A 699 43.91 17.77 39.80
C GLY A 699 42.59 17.99 40.52
N ASN A 700 42.61 17.87 41.84
CA ASN A 700 41.43 17.93 42.71
C ASN A 700 41.52 19.11 43.66
N TYR A 701 40.37 19.57 44.16
CA TYR A 701 40.33 20.55 45.23
C TYR A 701 40.39 19.85 46.59
N TRP A 702 41.30 20.30 47.46
CA TRP A 702 41.46 19.77 48.81
C TRP A 702 41.29 20.88 49.84
N SER A 703 40.28 20.80 50.70
CA SER A 703 39.99 21.86 51.69
C SER A 703 41.10 22.07 52.73
N ASN A 704 42.04 21.13 52.83
CA ASN A 704 43.21 21.17 53.71
C ASN A 704 44.52 21.47 52.94
N TYR A 705 44.45 21.76 51.64
CA TYR A 705 45.62 22.20 50.87
C TYR A 705 46.03 23.62 51.28
N THR A 706 47.33 23.81 51.46
CA THR A 706 47.93 25.07 51.93
C THR A 706 49.09 25.54 51.06
N GLY A 707 49.27 24.94 49.87
CA GLY A 707 50.28 25.35 48.92
C GLY A 707 49.95 26.71 48.29
N ALA A 708 50.97 27.34 47.70
CA ALA A 708 50.85 28.64 47.04
C ALA A 708 50.50 28.48 45.55
N ASP A 709 49.84 29.50 45.03
CA ASP A 709 49.53 29.75 43.61
C ASP A 709 50.37 30.96 43.19
N ILE A 710 51.60 30.70 42.76
CA ILE A 710 52.64 31.70 42.50
C ILE A 710 52.39 32.40 41.17
N ASP A 711 51.97 31.66 40.15
CA ASP A 711 51.69 32.19 38.83
C ASP A 711 50.25 32.71 38.67
N GLY A 712 49.38 32.46 39.66
CA GLY A 712 48.03 32.99 39.72
C GLY A 712 47.07 32.32 38.76
N ASP A 713 47.38 31.12 38.27
CA ASP A 713 46.54 30.38 37.34
C ASP A 713 45.38 29.64 38.04
N GLY A 714 45.44 29.48 39.37
CA GLY A 714 44.42 28.79 40.16
C GLY A 714 44.74 27.32 40.44
N ILE A 715 45.95 26.89 40.11
CA ILE A 715 46.53 25.59 40.44
C ILE A 715 47.68 25.82 41.43
N GLY A 716 47.79 24.95 42.41
CA GLY A 716 48.86 25.02 43.39
C GLY A 716 50.19 24.50 42.83
N ASP A 717 51.26 25.28 42.97
CA ASP A 717 52.61 24.93 42.47
C ASP A 717 53.30 23.82 43.27
N THR A 718 52.73 23.43 44.41
CA THR A 718 53.26 22.34 45.24
C THR A 718 52.31 21.13 45.16
N PRO A 719 52.78 19.95 44.73
CA PRO A 719 51.95 18.76 44.71
C PRO A 719 51.34 18.43 46.08
N TYR A 720 50.11 17.93 46.09
CA TYR A 720 49.46 17.41 47.30
C TYR A 720 49.90 15.96 47.55
N THR A 721 50.60 15.73 48.67
CA THR A 721 51.35 14.49 48.95
C THR A 721 50.81 13.69 50.13
N THR A 722 49.67 14.05 50.71
CA THR A 722 49.07 13.30 51.83
C THR A 722 48.48 11.95 51.40
N ILE A 723 48.40 11.71 50.09
CA ILE A 723 48.02 10.45 49.48
C ILE A 723 49.27 9.56 49.51
N ALA A 724 49.22 8.43 50.23
CA ALA A 724 50.43 7.74 50.68
C ALA A 724 51.27 7.12 49.55
N SER A 725 50.66 6.80 48.41
CA SER A 725 51.32 6.17 47.26
C SER A 725 51.33 6.98 45.96
N TYR A 726 50.66 8.14 45.91
CA TYR A 726 50.57 9.03 44.75
C TYR A 726 50.59 10.51 45.15
N MET A 727 50.68 11.39 44.17
CA MET A 727 50.50 12.82 44.37
C MET A 727 49.58 13.40 43.31
N ASP A 728 48.74 14.33 43.76
CA ASP A 728 48.06 15.26 42.88
C ASP A 728 49.07 16.37 42.56
N ASN A 729 49.47 16.47 41.29
CA ASN A 729 50.47 17.42 40.81
C ASN A 729 49.85 18.77 40.42
N TYR A 730 48.52 18.83 40.33
CA TYR A 730 47.79 20.01 39.89
C TYR A 730 46.64 20.31 40.87
N PRO A 731 46.91 20.41 42.20
CA PRO A 731 45.87 20.63 43.18
C PRO A 731 45.18 21.97 42.91
N LEU A 732 43.86 21.99 42.93
CA LEU A 732 43.08 23.20 42.63
C LEU A 732 43.08 24.13 43.83
N MET A 733 43.18 25.45 43.59
CA MET A 733 43.12 26.49 44.62
C MET A 733 41.70 26.81 45.11
N GLY A 734 40.71 26.14 44.54
CA GLY A 734 39.30 26.36 44.81
C GLY A 734 38.45 25.20 44.34
N SER A 735 37.20 25.15 44.80
CA SER A 735 36.25 24.13 44.39
C SER A 735 35.93 24.24 42.90
N TRP A 736 35.86 23.09 42.24
CA TRP A 736 35.45 22.96 40.85
C TRP A 736 33.93 22.94 40.71
N GLN A 737 33.40 23.73 39.78
CA GLN A 737 32.02 23.63 39.31
C GLN A 737 31.94 24.14 37.88
N ASP A 738 31.37 23.34 36.97
CA ASP A 738 31.00 23.74 35.59
C ASP A 738 32.09 24.53 34.83
N GLY A 739 33.35 24.07 34.89
CA GLY A 739 34.47 24.72 34.19
C GLY A 739 35.12 25.87 34.96
N VAL A 740 34.72 26.13 36.20
CA VAL A 740 35.20 27.25 37.01
C VAL A 740 35.85 26.72 38.30
N ILE A 741 37.03 27.26 38.61
CA ILE A 741 37.68 27.10 39.92
C ILE A 741 37.26 28.28 40.79
N THR A 742 36.55 28.00 41.88
CA THR A 742 36.07 29.02 42.83
C THR A 742 36.88 28.94 44.12
N PRO A 743 37.74 29.93 44.43
CA PRO A 743 38.55 29.91 45.64
C PRO A 743 37.65 29.90 46.89
N PRO A 744 38.09 29.29 48.00
CA PRO A 744 37.33 29.27 49.24
C PRO A 744 37.08 30.71 49.73
N PRO A 745 35.98 30.97 50.45
CA PRO A 745 35.71 32.29 51.00
C PRO A 745 36.84 32.75 51.92
N VAL A 746 37.42 33.91 51.64
CA VAL A 746 38.39 34.57 52.51
C VAL A 746 37.61 35.19 53.67
N ALA A 747 37.87 34.69 54.88
CA ALA A 747 37.23 35.16 56.10
C ALA A 747 37.64 36.60 56.42
N VAL A 748 36.70 37.37 56.95
CA VAL A 748 36.98 38.71 57.48
C VAL A 748 37.84 38.56 58.74
N SER A 749 39.02 39.16 58.70
CA SER A 749 39.97 39.21 59.83
C SER A 749 39.80 40.45 60.69
N GLY A 750 39.18 41.52 60.15
CA GLY A 750 38.91 42.75 60.87
C GLY A 750 38.10 43.74 60.08
N VAL A 751 37.54 44.73 60.77
CA VAL A 751 36.89 45.90 60.18
C VAL A 751 37.44 47.13 60.88
N SER A 752 37.90 48.11 60.13
CA SER A 752 38.36 49.41 60.65
C SER A 752 37.56 50.54 60.02
N ILE A 753 37.56 51.72 60.66
CA ILE A 753 36.98 52.94 60.09
C ILE A 753 38.15 53.80 59.62
N SER A 754 38.01 54.41 58.43
CA SER A 754 39.02 55.22 57.76
C SER A 754 39.51 56.41 58.59
N GLU A 755 38.72 56.79 59.59
CA GLU A 755 39.02 57.89 60.49
C GLU A 755 38.82 57.45 61.95
N GLY A 756 39.77 57.81 62.81
CA GLY A 756 39.73 57.54 64.25
C GLY A 756 38.80 58.50 65.01
N ASN A 757 39.24 59.00 66.18
CA ASN A 757 38.48 60.00 66.94
C ASN A 757 38.41 61.34 66.17
N GLN A 758 37.20 61.87 65.97
CA GLN A 758 36.95 63.15 65.30
C GLN A 758 36.16 64.09 66.20
N GLU A 759 36.56 65.36 66.25
CA GLU A 759 35.77 66.44 66.86
C GLU A 759 34.98 67.16 65.77
N LEU A 760 33.67 67.29 65.96
CA LEU A 760 32.77 67.93 65.01
C LEU A 760 32.13 69.17 65.65
N GLU A 761 32.05 70.25 64.88
CA GLU A 761 31.25 71.41 65.26
C GLU A 761 29.75 71.16 65.02
N ILE A 762 28.89 71.85 65.78
CA ILE A 762 27.44 71.71 65.66
C ILE A 762 27.01 72.10 64.24
N GLY A 763 26.47 71.14 63.49
CA GLY A 763 26.02 71.30 62.10
C GLY A 763 27.00 70.80 61.02
N GLN A 764 28.18 70.29 61.41
CA GLN A 764 29.16 69.68 60.51
C GLN A 764 28.79 68.24 60.16
N THR A 765 28.99 67.85 58.89
CA THR A 765 28.83 66.48 58.39
C THR A 765 30.20 65.88 58.09
N ILE A 766 30.39 64.61 58.41
CA ILE A 766 31.58 63.84 58.05
C ILE A 766 31.17 62.54 57.33
N GLN A 767 32.02 62.08 56.42
CA GLN A 767 31.88 60.78 55.76
C GLN A 767 32.85 59.79 56.38
N LEU A 768 32.32 58.66 56.88
CA LEU A 768 33.13 57.56 57.40
C LEU A 768 33.14 56.42 56.38
N THR A 769 34.32 55.82 56.15
CA THR A 769 34.46 54.62 55.31
C THR A 769 34.88 53.46 56.18
N ALA A 770 34.20 52.32 56.09
CA ALA A 770 34.66 51.08 56.71
C ALA A 770 35.58 50.33 55.74
N VAL A 771 36.73 49.87 56.24
CA VAL A 771 37.68 49.01 55.52
C VAL A 771 37.60 47.61 56.13
N VAL A 772 37.25 46.63 55.31
CA VAL A 772 37.18 45.20 55.69
C VAL A 772 38.50 44.55 55.29
N GLU A 773 39.15 43.89 56.24
CA GLU A 773 40.46 43.26 56.07
C GLU A 773 40.35 41.73 56.09
N PRO A 774 41.10 41.00 55.24
CA PRO A 774 41.95 41.54 54.17
C PRO A 774 41.11 42.11 53.02
N GLU A 775 41.72 42.92 52.15
CA GLU A 775 41.04 43.54 51.00
C GLU A 775 40.31 42.53 50.11
N ASP A 776 40.75 41.28 50.04
CA ASP A 776 40.13 40.20 49.27
C ASP A 776 39.10 39.36 50.07
N ALA A 777 38.72 39.80 51.28
CA ALA A 777 37.67 39.16 52.07
C ALA A 777 36.38 39.01 51.26
N THR A 778 35.79 37.81 51.29
CA THR A 778 34.64 37.45 50.45
C THR A 778 33.35 38.11 50.91
N ASN A 779 33.19 38.35 52.23
CA ASN A 779 32.06 39.07 52.78
C ASN A 779 32.47 40.50 53.19
N LYS A 780 32.13 41.49 52.36
CA LYS A 780 32.40 42.91 52.62
C LYS A 780 31.18 43.69 53.13
N ASN A 781 30.11 43.00 53.52
CA ASN A 781 28.92 43.67 54.04
C ASN A 781 29.20 44.28 55.43
N VAL A 782 28.95 45.58 55.59
CA VAL A 782 29.13 46.30 56.86
C VAL A 782 27.79 46.85 57.34
N SER A 783 27.41 46.50 58.57
CA SER A 783 26.24 47.08 59.25
C SER A 783 26.69 48.18 60.20
N TRP A 784 26.05 49.34 60.11
CA TRP A 784 26.35 50.51 60.94
C TRP A 784 25.24 50.70 61.98
N SER A 785 25.63 50.91 63.25
CA SER A 785 24.72 51.33 64.31
C SER A 785 25.31 52.53 65.04
N SER A 786 24.52 53.59 65.24
CA SER A 786 24.90 54.78 66.00
C SER A 786 24.56 54.66 67.47
#